data_AF-A0A7N6F5Z7-F1
#
_entry.id   AF-A0A7N6F5Z7-F1
#
_cell.length_a   1.000
_cell.length_b   1.000
_cell.length_c   1.000
_cell.angle_alpha   90.00
_cell.angle_beta   90.00
_cell.angle_gamma   90.00
#
_symmetry.space_group_name_H-M   'P 1'
#
loop_
_entity.id
_entity.type
_entity.pdbx_description
1 polymer ?
#
loop_
_entity_poly.entity_id
_entity_poly.type
_entity_poly.pdbx_seq_one_letter_code
_entity_poly.pdbx_strand_id
1 'polypeptide(L)'
;MYSHGSESLIKQAREIQESELQKFYSRLVKLLQAKELSHETVDSLQRLHIILFATKFTRTLPVELQKRLLSLLSAPAEQIQVLSSAVLRETLPLSGQELNYNQENAAQLNSHAAALLLSRVRSNAFPLFNHVTLLSKKLVDWLRYASITQGGGASSGGFFTGPRLRQPMPVAELDGTVSGDFFTVLCVGQGFTEDQWMNVYSFSMLRHWLLTYHSVSTGSTTADTDDRSEVDGSVVSMVSATSSSSRLLPPKERLREKAFQYCQRLIEQSDRKTHRRIDAELQKACLVEAVGILDCVCVEDASLVYRTFPCIKALFGRLSSDLSFARVLLPIAQFYLNHGEMAAVDCESVWKVVFGRFPAELFNDAFLAHELLRFLRLNLESLQLRLPQYTRSFPNLLKFLAWNSPAVVDDFVDLLPSLVTTGTAVELLHTLLDLPCLSATLRICFLVSLDAFRNPSFRGLFLFLLRGEAGDTIDRLSTLHEQLAEAASWPRVVQCAQTVPVLLHIFFNTVVTIADQKLLAHLILVMLERSSLLLSLRTFIREVHRVFSCHLLRLCKLQPSLVMDQSHELVEFAGTTANVYNKEEMYTHVVWVLGEYLSVSCDSRCSVRLITSCFEALEAVLFEITSSTPPPGSPCPAPRVITTLMSALAKLASRSHDLIPRVSLFLSKLRSVTRCGSVTWCSDEEDLVAIVTRGEELWSLLKTPGVAQSVLTPSAHVTTPQWHKDTNVSMPLQMRALTSLTHSQ
;
A
#
# COMPACT_ATOMS: atom_id res chain seq x y z
N MET A 1 26.11 -2.63 -22.57
CA MET A 1 25.55 -2.95 -23.89
C MET A 1 26.23 -4.20 -24.39
N TYR A 2 25.48 -5.21 -24.84
CA TYR A 2 26.05 -6.45 -25.37
C TYR A 2 26.70 -6.22 -26.74
N SER A 3 27.66 -7.04 -27.15
CA SER A 3 28.27 -6.92 -28.48
C SER A 3 27.26 -7.29 -29.59
N HIS A 4 27.42 -6.74 -30.80
CA HIS A 4 26.52 -6.99 -31.95
C HIS A 4 26.31 -8.48 -32.26
N GLY A 5 27.31 -9.33 -32.03
CA GLY A 5 27.21 -10.78 -32.17
C GLY A 5 26.37 -11.44 -31.08
N SER A 6 26.39 -10.92 -29.86
CA SER A 6 25.57 -11.39 -28.74
C SER A 6 24.08 -11.11 -28.96
N GLU A 7 23.75 -9.95 -29.54
CA GLU A 7 22.37 -9.57 -29.87
C GLU A 7 21.78 -10.47 -30.98
N SER A 8 22.59 -10.85 -31.97
CA SER A 8 22.21 -11.78 -33.04
C SER A 8 21.84 -13.17 -32.48
N LEU A 9 22.65 -13.70 -31.56
CA LEU A 9 22.39 -15.00 -30.91
C LEU A 9 21.11 -15.00 -30.06
N ILE A 10 20.87 -13.93 -29.30
CA ILE A 10 19.65 -13.79 -28.48
C ILE A 10 18.41 -13.66 -29.37
N LYS A 11 18.50 -12.95 -30.51
CA LYS A 11 17.41 -12.83 -31.47
C LYS A 11 17.07 -14.18 -32.10
N GLN A 12 18.08 -14.93 -32.56
CA GLN A 12 17.90 -16.29 -33.08
C GLN A 12 17.29 -17.25 -32.05
N ALA A 13 17.72 -17.15 -30.78
CA ALA A 13 17.18 -17.97 -29.69
C ALA A 13 15.70 -17.67 -29.40
N ARG A 14 15.24 -16.43 -29.58
CA ARG A 14 13.82 -16.04 -29.43
C ARG A 14 12.94 -16.47 -30.60
N GLU A 15 13.50 -16.49 -31.82
CA GLU A 15 12.79 -16.78 -33.06
C GLU A 15 12.74 -18.29 -33.42
N ILE A 16 13.37 -19.16 -32.62
CA ILE A 16 13.39 -20.61 -32.87
C ILE A 16 11.97 -21.21 -32.85
N GLN A 17 11.62 -21.95 -33.92
CA GLN A 17 10.32 -22.61 -34.04
C GLN A 17 10.25 -23.88 -33.18
N GLU A 18 9.04 -24.23 -32.72
CA GLU A 18 8.82 -25.40 -31.86
C GLU A 18 9.28 -26.71 -32.53
N SER A 19 9.06 -26.85 -33.84
CA SER A 19 9.49 -28.04 -34.61
C SER A 19 11.01 -28.21 -34.67
N GLU A 20 11.76 -27.11 -34.72
CA GLU A 20 13.22 -27.09 -34.70
C GLU A 20 13.75 -27.38 -33.30
N LEU A 21 13.07 -26.86 -32.27
CA LEU A 21 13.39 -27.10 -30.88
C LEU A 21 13.21 -28.57 -30.48
N GLN A 22 12.12 -29.22 -30.91
CA GLN A 22 11.89 -30.65 -30.66
C GLN A 22 12.96 -31.53 -31.34
N LYS A 23 13.36 -31.18 -32.57
CA LYS A 23 14.49 -31.85 -33.25
C LYS A 23 15.79 -31.66 -32.47
N PHE A 24 16.05 -30.45 -31.97
CA PHE A 24 17.21 -30.15 -31.13
C PHE A 24 17.21 -30.97 -29.83
N TYR A 25 16.09 -31.06 -29.12
CA TYR A 25 15.97 -31.91 -27.92
C TYR A 25 16.26 -33.38 -28.22
N SER A 26 15.72 -33.92 -29.31
CA SER A 26 15.96 -35.32 -29.69
C SER A 26 17.44 -35.60 -30.01
N ARG A 27 18.14 -34.64 -30.62
CA ARG A 27 19.58 -34.74 -30.88
C ARG A 27 20.38 -34.67 -29.58
N LEU A 28 20.04 -33.75 -28.69
CA LEU A 28 20.70 -33.60 -27.41
C LEU A 28 20.53 -34.84 -26.53
N VAL A 29 19.35 -35.45 -26.47
CA VAL A 29 19.13 -36.71 -25.73
C VAL A 29 20.05 -37.82 -26.25
N LYS A 30 20.24 -37.93 -27.57
CA LYS A 30 21.18 -38.91 -28.16
C LYS A 30 22.64 -38.61 -27.81
N LEU A 31 23.04 -37.33 -27.79
CA LEU A 31 24.39 -36.93 -27.37
C LEU A 31 24.65 -37.25 -25.89
N LEU A 32 23.66 -37.03 -25.03
CA LEU A 32 23.75 -37.35 -23.59
C LEU A 32 23.70 -38.86 -23.30
N GLN A 33 23.36 -39.70 -24.28
CA GLN A 33 23.40 -41.18 -24.18
C GLN A 33 24.76 -41.76 -24.59
N ALA A 34 25.66 -40.97 -25.18
CA ALA A 34 26.99 -41.44 -25.56
C ALA A 34 27.84 -41.77 -24.32
N LYS A 35 28.67 -42.81 -24.44
CA LYS A 35 29.54 -43.30 -23.34
C LYS A 35 30.65 -42.31 -22.96
N GLU A 36 31.01 -41.42 -23.88
CA GLU A 36 31.95 -40.31 -23.69
C GLU A 36 31.27 -38.99 -24.09
N LEU A 37 31.29 -38.02 -23.18
CA LEU A 37 30.67 -36.71 -23.39
C LEU A 37 31.64 -35.80 -24.14
N SER A 38 31.34 -35.52 -25.41
CA SER A 38 32.19 -34.74 -26.32
C SER A 38 32.01 -33.22 -26.14
N HIS A 39 32.92 -32.41 -26.74
CA HIS A 39 32.80 -30.95 -26.81
C HIS A 39 31.46 -30.49 -27.42
N GLU A 40 30.91 -31.27 -28.36
CA GLU A 40 29.59 -31.03 -28.96
C GLU A 40 28.45 -31.09 -27.92
N THR A 41 28.62 -31.89 -26.87
CA THR A 41 27.66 -31.97 -25.76
C THR A 41 27.68 -30.68 -24.93
N VAL A 42 28.86 -30.13 -24.66
CA VAL A 42 29.04 -28.86 -23.94
C VAL A 42 28.44 -27.71 -24.74
N ASP A 43 28.75 -27.61 -26.03
CA ASP A 43 28.21 -26.56 -26.92
C ASP A 43 26.69 -26.65 -27.03
N SER A 44 26.14 -27.87 -27.09
CA SER A 44 24.70 -28.09 -27.14
C SER A 44 24.00 -27.73 -25.82
N LEU A 45 24.62 -28.00 -24.67
CA LEU A 45 24.10 -27.58 -23.36
C LEU A 45 24.16 -26.06 -23.16
N GLN A 46 25.24 -25.40 -23.62
CA GLN A 46 25.34 -23.93 -23.62
C GLN A 46 24.25 -23.30 -24.50
N ARG A 47 24.06 -23.84 -25.71
CA ARG A 47 23.02 -23.39 -26.63
C ARG A 47 21.62 -23.58 -26.03
N LEU A 48 21.37 -24.72 -25.37
CA LEU A 48 20.11 -24.96 -24.66
C LEU A 48 19.88 -23.93 -23.55
N HIS A 49 20.91 -23.65 -22.73
CA HIS A 49 20.82 -22.64 -21.68
C HIS A 49 20.47 -21.25 -22.23
N ILE A 50 21.09 -20.84 -23.34
CA ILE A 50 20.80 -19.56 -24.02
C ILE A 50 19.36 -19.53 -24.55
N ILE A 51 18.88 -20.61 -25.17
CA ILE A 51 17.51 -20.71 -25.69
C ILE A 51 16.47 -20.53 -24.55
N LEU A 52 16.69 -21.22 -23.43
CA LEU A 52 15.82 -21.12 -22.26
C LEU A 52 15.87 -19.72 -21.65
N PHE A 53 17.06 -19.14 -21.49
CA PHE A 53 17.23 -17.81 -20.93
C PHE A 53 16.65 -16.69 -21.80
N ALA A 54 16.77 -16.79 -23.13
CA ALA A 54 16.31 -15.75 -24.05
C ALA A 54 14.79 -15.66 -24.18
N THR A 55 14.07 -16.73 -23.82
CA THR A 55 12.61 -16.86 -23.92
C THR A 55 11.98 -16.64 -22.54
N LYS A 56 11.35 -15.47 -22.31
CA LYS A 56 10.77 -15.06 -21.01
C LYS A 56 9.60 -15.93 -20.50
N PHE A 57 9.24 -17.01 -21.20
CA PHE A 57 8.22 -17.98 -20.79
C PHE A 57 8.90 -19.33 -20.62
N THR A 58 8.79 -19.93 -19.42
CA THR A 58 9.35 -21.24 -19.07
C THR A 58 8.83 -22.32 -20.03
N ARG A 59 9.59 -22.63 -21.09
CA ARG A 59 9.32 -23.77 -21.97
C ARG A 59 9.62 -25.06 -21.20
N THR A 60 8.66 -25.98 -21.16
CA THR A 60 8.81 -27.26 -20.47
C THR A 60 9.76 -28.18 -21.23
N LEU A 61 10.82 -28.67 -20.57
CA LEU A 61 11.71 -29.67 -21.16
C LEU A 61 11.01 -31.03 -21.29
N PRO A 62 11.31 -31.81 -22.35
CA PRO A 62 10.90 -33.20 -22.42
C PRO A 62 11.41 -34.01 -21.21
N VAL A 63 10.55 -34.85 -20.64
CA VAL A 63 10.83 -35.64 -19.42
C VAL A 63 12.10 -36.49 -19.55
N GLU A 64 12.37 -37.06 -20.73
CA GLU A 64 13.58 -37.86 -20.98
C GLU A 64 14.85 -37.00 -20.90
N LEU A 65 14.83 -35.79 -21.46
CA LEU A 65 15.95 -34.87 -21.40
C LEU A 65 16.20 -34.42 -19.95
N GLN A 66 15.14 -34.15 -19.20
CA GLN A 66 15.21 -33.76 -17.80
C GLN A 66 15.84 -34.86 -16.91
N LYS A 67 15.43 -36.13 -17.08
CA LYS A 67 16.03 -37.27 -16.35
C LYS A 67 17.51 -37.44 -16.64
N ARG A 68 17.93 -37.23 -17.90
CA ARG A 68 19.34 -37.32 -18.29
C ARG A 68 20.18 -36.18 -17.71
N LEU A 69 19.68 -34.94 -17.77
CA LEU A 69 20.35 -33.81 -17.14
C LEU A 69 20.52 -34.01 -15.62
N LEU A 70 19.54 -34.62 -14.95
CA LEU A 70 19.64 -34.98 -13.53
C LEU A 70 20.73 -36.04 -13.27
N SER A 71 20.84 -37.07 -14.11
CA SER A 71 21.91 -38.09 -13.98
C SER A 71 23.32 -37.53 -14.22
N LEU A 72 23.43 -36.42 -14.96
CA LEU A 72 24.71 -35.76 -15.24
C LEU A 72 25.18 -34.86 -14.09
N LEU A 73 24.34 -34.60 -13.08
CA LEU A 73 24.76 -33.90 -11.87
C LEU A 73 25.80 -34.69 -11.07
N SER A 74 25.87 -36.02 -11.26
CA SER A 74 26.89 -36.89 -10.66
C SER A 74 28.02 -37.29 -11.63
N ALA A 75 28.12 -36.68 -12.81
CA ALA A 75 29.15 -37.01 -13.81
C ALA A 75 30.52 -36.43 -13.43
N PRO A 76 31.66 -37.06 -13.73
CA PRO A 76 32.99 -36.59 -13.29
C PRO A 76 33.45 -35.25 -13.91
N ALA A 77 32.77 -34.75 -14.95
CA ALA A 77 33.13 -33.52 -15.66
C ALA A 77 32.40 -32.29 -15.09
N GLU A 78 33.14 -31.40 -14.42
CA GLU A 78 32.62 -30.20 -13.74
C GLU A 78 31.84 -29.26 -14.69
N GLN A 79 32.36 -29.02 -15.90
CA GLN A 79 31.71 -28.16 -16.89
C GLN A 79 30.31 -28.66 -17.30
N ILE A 80 30.14 -29.99 -17.36
CA ILE A 80 28.86 -30.62 -17.71
C ILE A 80 27.89 -30.57 -16.52
N GLN A 81 28.39 -30.75 -15.29
CA GLN A 81 27.59 -30.57 -14.07
C GLN A 81 27.04 -29.13 -13.99
N VAL A 82 27.90 -28.12 -14.22
CA VAL A 82 27.54 -26.70 -14.19
C VAL A 82 26.44 -26.38 -15.20
N LEU A 83 26.64 -26.77 -16.46
CA LEU A 83 25.69 -26.49 -17.54
C LEU A 83 24.36 -27.25 -17.35
N SER A 84 24.42 -28.51 -16.91
CA SER A 84 23.22 -29.30 -16.62
C SER A 84 22.42 -28.71 -15.47
N SER A 85 23.10 -28.25 -14.41
CA SER A 85 22.47 -27.51 -13.31
C SER A 85 21.85 -26.20 -13.82
N ALA A 86 22.56 -25.42 -14.64
CA ALA A 86 22.06 -24.13 -15.14
C ALA A 86 20.80 -24.29 -16.01
N VAL A 87 20.77 -25.29 -16.91
CA VAL A 87 19.61 -25.63 -17.74
C VAL A 87 18.40 -26.06 -16.89
N LEU A 88 18.63 -26.90 -15.87
CA LEU A 88 17.57 -27.38 -14.99
C LEU A 88 17.01 -26.29 -14.05
N ARG A 89 17.78 -25.23 -13.74
CA ARG A 89 17.30 -24.07 -12.96
C ARG A 89 16.31 -23.21 -13.76
N GLU A 90 16.55 -23.01 -15.05
CA GLU A 90 15.69 -22.20 -15.93
C GLU A 90 14.34 -22.87 -16.25
N THR A 91 14.13 -24.12 -15.85
CA THR A 91 12.99 -24.96 -16.27
C THR A 91 12.10 -25.40 -15.09
N LEU A 92 12.16 -24.66 -13.97
CA LEU A 92 11.31 -24.85 -12.79
C LEU A 92 9.90 -24.22 -12.97
N PRO A 93 8.81 -24.84 -12.45
CA PRO A 93 8.76 -26.09 -11.69
C PRO A 93 8.78 -27.32 -12.61
N LEU A 94 9.55 -28.34 -12.20
CA LEU A 94 9.61 -29.61 -12.91
C LEU A 94 8.27 -30.32 -12.73
N SER A 95 7.62 -30.70 -13.82
CA SER A 95 6.34 -31.39 -13.82
C SER A 95 6.38 -32.62 -12.89
N GLY A 96 5.70 -32.52 -11.73
CA GLY A 96 5.10 -33.57 -10.90
C GLY A 96 5.83 -34.88 -10.58
N GLN A 97 7.05 -35.14 -11.04
CA GLN A 97 7.72 -36.44 -10.87
C GLN A 97 8.83 -36.38 -9.82
N GLU A 98 8.66 -37.25 -8.84
CA GLU A 98 9.49 -37.53 -7.68
C GLU A 98 10.98 -37.64 -8.05
N LEU A 99 11.81 -36.81 -7.41
CA LEU A 99 13.24 -37.07 -7.34
C LEU A 99 13.48 -38.16 -6.29
N ASN A 100 13.47 -39.43 -6.69
CA ASN A 100 14.05 -40.48 -5.85
C ASN A 100 15.58 -40.38 -5.94
N TYR A 101 16.17 -39.55 -5.09
CA TYR A 101 17.61 -39.63 -4.83
C TYR A 101 17.83 -40.89 -3.99
N ASN A 102 18.35 -41.96 -4.60
CA ASN A 102 18.62 -43.21 -3.90
C ASN A 102 19.53 -42.93 -2.70
N GLN A 103 19.08 -43.42 -1.53
CA GLN A 103 19.60 -43.17 -0.19
C GLN A 103 21.09 -43.55 0.00
N GLU A 104 21.67 -44.31 -0.92
CA GLU A 104 23.03 -44.84 -0.84
C GLU A 104 24.13 -43.86 -1.34
N ASN A 105 23.80 -42.83 -2.14
CA ASN A 105 24.77 -41.83 -2.63
C ASN A 105 24.73 -40.49 -1.87
N ALA A 106 23.99 -40.42 -0.76
CA ALA A 106 23.75 -39.20 0.02
C ALA A 106 25.01 -38.54 0.63
N ALA A 107 26.16 -39.23 0.62
CA ALA A 107 27.45 -38.69 1.04
C ALA A 107 28.04 -37.65 0.05
N GLN A 108 27.57 -37.62 -1.20
CA GLN A 108 28.14 -36.80 -2.29
C GLN A 108 27.12 -35.81 -2.90
N LEU A 109 26.38 -35.06 -2.08
CA LEU A 109 25.74 -33.82 -2.57
C LEU A 109 26.85 -32.83 -2.96
N ASN A 110 27.16 -32.74 -4.25
CA ASN A 110 28.08 -31.73 -4.79
C ASN A 110 27.42 -30.33 -4.78
N SER A 111 28.23 -29.27 -4.85
CA SER A 111 27.74 -27.88 -4.84
C SER A 111 26.67 -27.60 -5.89
N HIS A 112 26.77 -28.23 -7.06
CA HIS A 112 25.83 -28.04 -8.16
C HIS A 112 24.45 -28.67 -7.91
N ALA A 113 24.38 -29.90 -7.40
CA ALA A 113 23.12 -30.54 -7.01
C ALA A 113 22.47 -29.83 -5.81
N ALA A 114 23.29 -29.38 -4.85
CA ALA A 114 22.83 -28.56 -3.75
C ALA A 114 22.23 -27.24 -4.25
N ALA A 115 22.96 -26.48 -5.06
CA ALA A 115 22.48 -25.21 -5.62
C ALA A 115 21.23 -25.36 -6.48
N LEU A 116 21.02 -26.52 -7.11
CA LEU A 116 19.79 -26.85 -7.83
C LEU A 116 18.60 -27.16 -6.91
N LEU A 117 18.80 -27.93 -5.84
CA LEU A 117 17.75 -28.19 -4.84
C LEU A 117 17.36 -26.89 -4.11
N LEU A 118 18.36 -26.07 -3.83
CA LEU A 118 18.24 -24.75 -3.22
C LEU A 118 17.48 -23.75 -4.12
N SER A 119 17.67 -23.78 -5.45
CA SER A 119 16.88 -22.95 -6.37
C SER A 119 15.40 -23.34 -6.43
N ARG A 120 15.03 -24.60 -6.11
CA ARG A 120 13.63 -25.04 -6.06
C ARG A 120 12.86 -24.42 -4.90
N VAL A 121 13.53 -24.26 -3.76
CA VAL A 121 12.93 -23.63 -2.58
C VAL A 121 12.56 -22.19 -2.87
N ARG A 122 13.42 -21.46 -3.60
CA ARG A 122 13.12 -20.11 -4.11
C ARG A 122 11.87 -20.04 -5.00
N SER A 123 11.52 -21.12 -5.69
CA SER A 123 10.36 -21.22 -6.58
C SER A 123 9.09 -21.83 -5.93
N ASN A 124 9.04 -21.96 -4.60
CA ASN A 124 7.92 -22.58 -3.84
C ASN A 124 7.59 -24.03 -4.24
N ALA A 125 8.52 -24.77 -4.86
CA ALA A 125 8.36 -26.19 -5.12
C ALA A 125 8.86 -27.00 -3.92
N PHE A 126 7.94 -27.57 -3.14
CA PHE A 126 8.26 -28.29 -1.90
C PHE A 126 9.24 -29.46 -2.11
N PRO A 127 10.39 -29.50 -1.41
CA PRO A 127 11.21 -30.69 -1.35
C PRO A 127 10.63 -31.73 -0.36
N LEU A 128 10.76 -33.03 -0.68
CA LEU A 128 10.41 -34.15 0.20
C LEU A 128 11.12 -34.03 1.56
N PHE A 129 10.45 -34.35 2.67
CA PHE A 129 10.93 -34.23 4.07
C PHE A 129 12.38 -34.74 4.30
N ASN A 130 12.74 -35.87 3.68
CA ASN A 130 14.08 -36.47 3.79
C ASN A 130 15.19 -35.59 3.18
N HIS A 131 14.90 -34.90 2.08
CA HIS A 131 15.87 -34.00 1.43
C HIS A 131 16.08 -32.73 2.25
N VAL A 132 15.05 -32.28 2.98
CA VAL A 132 15.11 -31.07 3.79
C VAL A 132 16.04 -31.23 5.00
N THR A 133 16.00 -32.40 5.64
CA THR A 133 16.88 -32.71 6.78
C THR A 133 18.36 -32.80 6.35
N LEU A 134 18.63 -33.43 5.21
CA LEU A 134 19.98 -33.56 4.66
C LEU A 134 20.55 -32.21 4.22
N LEU A 135 19.75 -31.40 3.54
CA LEU A 135 20.13 -30.04 3.15
C LEU A 135 20.36 -29.14 4.37
N SER A 136 19.52 -29.24 5.41
CA SER A 136 19.72 -28.47 6.65
C SER A 136 21.06 -28.79 7.32
N LYS A 137 21.49 -30.07 7.31
CA LYS A 137 22.82 -30.46 7.79
C LYS A 137 23.94 -29.84 6.94
N LYS A 138 23.82 -29.88 5.61
CA LYS A 138 24.81 -29.28 4.71
C LYS A 138 24.89 -27.75 4.82
N LEU A 139 23.75 -27.08 4.97
CA LEU A 139 23.69 -25.63 5.24
C LEU A 139 24.45 -25.28 6.52
N VAL A 140 24.25 -26.05 7.59
CA VAL A 140 25.02 -25.89 8.84
C VAL A 140 26.51 -26.02 8.59
N ASP A 141 26.91 -27.03 7.83
CA ASP A 141 28.33 -27.29 7.57
C ASP A 141 28.96 -26.16 6.75
N TRP A 142 28.28 -25.68 5.71
CA TRP A 142 28.76 -24.55 4.90
C TRP A 142 28.80 -23.23 5.68
N LEU A 143 27.79 -22.95 6.50
CA LEU A 143 27.75 -21.71 7.29
C LEU A 143 28.86 -21.67 8.35
N ARG A 144 29.21 -22.81 8.97
CA ARG A 144 30.15 -22.82 10.10
C ARG A 144 31.57 -23.24 9.76
N TYR A 145 31.76 -24.11 8.78
CA TYR A 145 33.04 -24.79 8.53
C TYR A 145 33.62 -24.53 7.14
N ALA A 146 33.11 -23.52 6.41
CA ALA A 146 33.76 -23.07 5.18
C ALA A 146 35.19 -22.57 5.46
N SER A 147 36.09 -22.87 4.53
CA SER A 147 37.52 -22.60 4.62
C SER A 147 37.82 -21.11 4.79
N ILE A 148 38.84 -20.81 5.59
CA ILE A 148 39.38 -19.46 5.78
C ILE A 148 40.64 -19.20 4.94
N THR A 149 40.99 -20.11 4.03
CA THR A 149 42.09 -19.92 3.07
C THR A 149 41.55 -19.59 1.69
N GLN A 150 42.20 -18.67 0.98
CA GLN A 150 41.84 -18.33 -0.40
C GLN A 150 42.03 -19.54 -1.32
N GLY A 151 41.17 -19.65 -2.33
CA GLY A 151 41.35 -20.61 -3.41
C GLY A 151 42.63 -20.29 -4.19
N GLY A 152 43.36 -21.33 -4.60
CA GLY A 152 44.59 -21.17 -5.37
C GLY A 152 44.33 -20.38 -6.66
N GLY A 153 44.85 -19.16 -6.75
CA GLY A 153 44.76 -18.37 -7.97
C GLY A 153 45.58 -19.01 -9.08
N ALA A 154 45.00 -19.12 -10.28
CA ALA A 154 45.77 -19.33 -11.49
C ALA A 154 46.83 -18.22 -11.57
N SER A 155 48.10 -18.59 -11.57
CA SER A 155 49.21 -17.65 -11.70
C SER A 155 49.02 -16.80 -12.96
N SER A 156 48.86 -15.48 -12.82
CA SER A 156 49.14 -14.57 -13.93
C SER A 156 50.64 -14.70 -14.24
N GLY A 157 50.98 -15.39 -15.32
CA GLY A 157 52.33 -15.75 -15.68
C GLY A 157 53.25 -14.54 -15.84
N GLY A 158 54.12 -14.32 -14.86
CA GLY A 158 55.35 -13.55 -15.02
C GLY A 158 56.49 -14.51 -15.40
N PHE A 159 57.15 -14.24 -16.52
CA PHE A 159 58.12 -15.11 -17.19
C PHE A 159 59.41 -15.43 -16.40
N PHE A 160 59.56 -14.93 -15.16
CA PHE A 160 60.76 -15.09 -14.33
C PHE A 160 60.46 -15.29 -12.83
N THR A 161 59.63 -16.26 -12.44
CA THR A 161 59.65 -16.81 -11.06
C THR A 161 59.26 -18.28 -11.06
N GLY A 162 60.16 -19.16 -10.61
CA GLY A 162 59.91 -20.60 -10.50
C GLY A 162 58.75 -20.97 -9.55
N PRO A 163 58.22 -22.21 -9.64
CA PRO A 163 57.04 -22.64 -8.89
C PRO A 163 57.42 -22.90 -7.43
N ARG A 164 57.42 -21.86 -6.60
CA ARG A 164 57.24 -22.05 -5.16
C ARG A 164 55.74 -22.12 -4.91
N LEU A 165 55.25 -23.25 -4.40
CA LEU A 165 53.92 -23.37 -3.78
C LEU A 165 53.81 -22.29 -2.68
N ARG A 166 53.33 -21.09 -3.03
CA ARG A 166 52.97 -20.09 -2.02
C ARG A 166 51.86 -20.72 -1.18
N GLN A 167 52.05 -20.73 0.14
CA GLN A 167 51.00 -21.18 1.05
C GLN A 167 49.69 -20.43 0.74
N PRO A 168 48.53 -21.11 0.78
CA PRO A 168 47.24 -20.47 0.54
C PRO A 168 47.11 -19.26 1.46
N MET A 169 46.97 -18.05 0.90
CA MET A 169 46.82 -16.86 1.72
C MET A 169 45.48 -16.94 2.46
N PRO A 170 45.40 -16.48 3.72
CA PRO A 170 44.13 -16.44 4.42
C PRO A 170 43.18 -15.44 3.76
N VAL A 171 41.87 -15.66 3.90
CA VAL A 171 40.87 -14.66 3.53
C VAL A 171 41.00 -13.45 4.45
N ALA A 172 40.76 -12.27 3.89
CA ALA A 172 40.77 -11.02 4.62
C ALA A 172 39.34 -10.61 5.01
N GLU A 173 39.24 -9.72 5.98
CA GLU A 173 38.03 -8.97 6.32
C GLU A 173 37.92 -7.74 5.40
N LEU A 174 36.80 -7.00 5.47
CA LEU A 174 36.54 -5.84 4.59
C LEU A 174 37.57 -4.69 4.71
N ASP A 175 38.28 -4.62 5.83
CA ASP A 175 39.35 -3.66 6.12
C ASP A 175 40.75 -4.19 5.74
N GLY A 176 40.82 -5.37 5.13
CA GLY A 176 42.07 -6.02 4.72
C GLY A 176 42.81 -6.77 5.83
N THR A 177 42.30 -6.79 7.06
CA THR A 177 42.89 -7.61 8.13
C THR A 177 42.58 -9.10 7.93
N VAL A 178 43.37 -9.99 8.51
CA VAL A 178 43.16 -11.44 8.38
C VAL A 178 41.90 -11.87 9.12
N SER A 179 41.04 -12.69 8.49
CA SER A 179 39.85 -13.24 9.15
C SER A 179 40.21 -14.30 10.19
N GLY A 180 39.59 -14.23 11.37
CA GLY A 180 40.05 -14.97 12.56
C GLY A 180 39.09 -16.01 13.16
N ASP A 181 37.83 -16.10 12.72
CA ASP A 181 36.86 -17.06 13.29
C ASP A 181 36.41 -18.09 12.24
N PHE A 182 35.36 -17.80 11.47
CA PHE A 182 34.91 -18.61 10.34
C PHE A 182 34.55 -17.72 9.14
N PHE A 183 34.55 -18.31 7.95
CA PHE A 183 34.25 -17.60 6.71
C PHE A 183 32.80 -17.09 6.66
N THR A 184 32.62 -15.87 6.17
CA THR A 184 31.32 -15.28 5.89
C THR A 184 31.31 -14.61 4.52
N VAL A 185 30.12 -14.22 4.06
CA VAL A 185 29.93 -13.45 2.82
C VAL A 185 30.64 -12.08 2.79
N LEU A 186 31.07 -11.56 3.95
CA LEU A 186 31.84 -10.31 4.03
C LEU A 186 33.36 -10.53 4.01
N CYS A 187 33.84 -11.76 3.91
CA CYS A 187 35.25 -12.05 3.70
C CYS A 187 35.68 -11.69 2.27
N VAL A 188 36.90 -11.18 2.12
CA VAL A 188 37.51 -10.75 0.86
C VAL A 188 38.67 -11.69 0.51
N GLY A 189 38.69 -12.18 -0.73
CA GLY A 189 39.77 -13.03 -1.25
C GLY A 189 39.98 -12.82 -2.75
N GLN A 190 41.15 -13.22 -3.26
CA GLN A 190 41.43 -13.16 -4.71
C GLN A 190 40.70 -14.25 -5.50
N GLY A 191 40.32 -15.35 -4.83
CA GLY A 191 39.50 -16.42 -5.37
C GLY A 191 38.87 -17.21 -4.23
N PHE A 192 37.63 -17.64 -4.43
CA PHE A 192 36.89 -18.43 -3.45
C PHE A 192 36.88 -19.91 -3.79
N THR A 193 37.03 -20.76 -2.77
CA THR A 193 36.87 -22.21 -2.85
C THR A 193 35.39 -22.59 -2.98
N GLU A 194 35.10 -23.83 -3.39
CA GLU A 194 33.73 -24.32 -3.60
C GLU A 194 32.86 -24.19 -2.34
N ASP A 195 33.40 -24.53 -1.18
CA ASP A 195 32.74 -24.42 0.12
C ASP A 195 32.48 -22.96 0.54
N GLN A 196 33.37 -22.02 0.18
CA GLN A 196 33.16 -20.58 0.37
C GLN A 196 32.01 -20.07 -0.52
N TRP A 197 31.93 -20.51 -1.78
CA TRP A 197 30.77 -20.21 -2.62
C TRP A 197 29.47 -20.79 -2.05
N MET A 198 29.52 -22.03 -1.56
CA MET A 198 28.35 -22.66 -0.92
C MET A 198 27.92 -21.94 0.35
N ASN A 199 28.85 -21.37 1.13
CA ASN A 199 28.53 -20.50 2.26
C ASN A 199 27.74 -19.25 1.82
N VAL A 200 28.23 -18.54 0.79
CA VAL A 200 27.54 -17.35 0.24
C VAL A 200 26.14 -17.72 -0.26
N TYR A 201 26.01 -18.82 -1.00
CA TYR A 201 24.71 -19.30 -1.45
C TYR A 201 23.81 -19.66 -0.27
N SER A 202 24.32 -20.38 0.72
CA SER A 202 23.57 -20.77 1.92
C SER A 202 22.98 -19.56 2.64
N PHE A 203 23.79 -18.52 2.86
CA PHE A 203 23.31 -17.28 3.49
C PHE A 203 22.23 -16.59 2.66
N SER A 204 22.43 -16.46 1.34
CA SER A 204 21.51 -15.74 0.43
C SER A 204 20.07 -16.27 0.37
N MET A 205 19.84 -17.47 0.89
CA MET A 205 18.53 -18.12 0.90
C MET A 205 18.09 -18.60 2.29
N LEU A 206 18.92 -18.38 3.31
CA LEU A 206 18.72 -18.94 4.64
C LEU A 206 17.39 -18.50 5.23
N ARG A 207 17.04 -17.22 5.09
CA ARG A 207 15.76 -16.67 5.55
C ARG A 207 14.58 -17.37 4.88
N HIS A 208 14.61 -17.47 3.55
CA HIS A 208 13.54 -18.12 2.77
C HIS A 208 13.41 -19.61 3.12
N TRP A 209 14.54 -20.27 3.35
CA TRP A 209 14.58 -21.66 3.82
C TRP A 209 13.93 -21.82 5.19
N LEU A 210 14.27 -20.98 6.16
CA LEU A 210 13.69 -21.02 7.51
C LEU A 210 12.16 -20.82 7.46
N LEU A 211 11.69 -19.80 6.73
CA LEU A 211 10.26 -19.52 6.56
C LEU A 211 9.49 -20.68 5.89
N THR A 212 10.07 -21.28 4.85
CA THR A 212 9.43 -22.40 4.13
C THR A 212 9.44 -23.68 4.97
N TYR A 213 10.49 -23.91 5.76
CA TYR A 213 10.59 -25.09 6.62
C TYR A 213 9.62 -25.03 7.81
N HIS A 214 9.21 -23.81 8.22
CA HIS A 214 8.16 -23.61 9.21
C HIS A 214 6.78 -24.05 8.69
N SER A 215 6.37 -23.63 7.49
CA SER A 215 5.02 -23.91 6.95
C SER A 215 4.74 -25.38 6.67
N VAL A 216 5.76 -26.16 6.31
CA VAL A 216 5.64 -27.61 6.11
C VAL A 216 5.42 -28.36 7.43
N SER A 217 6.04 -27.88 8.51
CA SER A 217 5.97 -28.51 9.83
C SER A 217 4.62 -28.26 10.53
N THR A 218 3.96 -27.12 10.29
CA THR A 218 2.63 -26.83 10.84
C THR A 218 1.53 -27.61 10.12
N GLY A 219 1.69 -27.93 8.82
CA GLY A 219 0.72 -28.71 8.05
C GLY A 219 0.70 -30.22 8.35
N SER A 220 1.71 -30.78 9.03
CA SER A 220 1.81 -32.23 9.29
C SER A 220 1.47 -32.64 10.74
N THR A 221 0.91 -31.74 11.56
CA THR A 221 0.62 -32.01 12.99
C THR A 221 -0.77 -32.60 13.25
N THR A 222 -1.31 -33.42 12.35
CA THR A 222 -2.56 -34.18 12.56
C THR A 222 -2.40 -35.70 12.60
N ALA A 223 -1.17 -36.21 12.64
CA ALA A 223 -0.91 -37.62 12.94
C ALA A 223 0.39 -37.73 13.76
N ASP A 224 0.42 -38.70 14.67
CA ASP A 224 1.51 -39.01 15.61
C ASP A 224 1.53 -38.20 16.92
N THR A 225 0.39 -38.24 17.63
CA THR A 225 0.41 -38.31 19.09
C THR A 225 0.65 -39.76 19.50
N ASP A 226 1.91 -40.14 19.71
CA ASP A 226 2.31 -41.12 20.72
C ASP A 226 3.84 -41.15 20.76
N ASP A 227 4.40 -40.55 21.81
CA ASP A 227 5.42 -41.12 22.71
C ASP A 227 6.21 -39.96 23.36
N ARG A 228 5.61 -39.33 24.38
CA ARG A 228 6.31 -38.43 25.30
C ARG A 228 6.45 -39.13 26.64
N SER A 229 7.53 -39.88 26.81
CA SER A 229 8.02 -40.24 28.14
C SER A 229 8.76 -39.05 28.73
N GLU A 230 8.19 -38.50 29.80
CA GLU A 230 8.74 -37.48 30.67
C GLU A 230 10.11 -37.93 31.23
N VAL A 231 11.15 -37.10 31.04
CA VAL A 231 12.30 -37.11 31.95
C VAL A 231 12.52 -35.69 32.48
N ASP A 232 12.28 -35.66 33.78
CA ASP A 232 12.40 -34.66 34.81
C ASP A 232 13.46 -33.56 34.64
N GLY A 233 13.10 -32.40 35.20
CA GLY A 233 13.86 -31.16 35.14
C GLY A 233 15.21 -31.22 35.84
N SER A 234 16.21 -30.64 35.17
CA SER A 234 17.41 -30.16 35.85
C SER A 234 17.84 -28.83 35.23
N VAL A 235 17.68 -27.77 36.01
CA VAL A 235 18.12 -26.41 35.75
C VAL A 235 19.66 -26.41 35.72
N VAL A 236 20.26 -26.52 34.53
CA VAL A 236 21.70 -26.34 34.33
C VAL A 236 21.95 -25.12 33.46
N SER A 237 22.25 -24.01 34.14
CA SER A 237 23.11 -22.89 33.73
C SER A 237 23.39 -22.75 32.22
N MET A 238 22.57 -21.94 31.55
CA MET A 238 22.65 -21.58 30.11
C MET A 238 23.72 -20.52 29.79
N VAL A 239 24.90 -20.62 30.41
CA VAL A 239 26.04 -19.76 30.09
C VAL A 239 27.13 -20.65 29.49
N SER A 240 27.40 -20.44 28.20
CA SER A 240 28.48 -21.04 27.41
C SER A 240 28.27 -22.49 26.92
N ALA A 241 27.34 -22.69 25.98
CA ALA A 241 27.38 -23.87 25.11
C ALA A 241 28.51 -23.70 24.08
N THR A 242 29.67 -24.29 24.38
CA THR A 242 30.75 -24.49 23.41
C THR A 242 30.28 -25.40 22.25
N SER A 243 30.99 -25.32 21.12
CA SER A 243 30.69 -25.92 19.81
C SER A 243 30.27 -27.40 19.81
N SER A 244 30.62 -28.16 20.85
CA SER A 244 30.37 -29.59 21.02
C SER A 244 28.92 -29.93 21.37
N SER A 245 28.22 -29.11 22.18
CA SER A 245 26.85 -29.40 22.63
C SER A 245 25.82 -29.25 21.50
N SER A 246 26.05 -28.30 20.58
CA SER A 246 25.18 -28.06 19.42
C SER A 246 25.06 -29.23 18.43
N ARG A 247 25.96 -30.22 18.51
CA ARG A 247 25.93 -31.40 17.62
C ARG A 247 24.82 -32.38 17.97
N LEU A 248 24.31 -32.33 19.20
CA LEU A 248 23.26 -33.19 19.73
C LEU A 248 21.84 -32.68 19.40
N LEU A 249 21.74 -31.42 18.96
CA LEU A 249 20.47 -30.81 18.59
C LEU A 249 19.89 -31.45 17.31
N PRO A 250 18.56 -31.58 17.21
CA PRO A 250 17.89 -31.90 15.96
C PRO A 250 18.35 -30.97 14.82
N PRO A 251 18.41 -31.44 13.56
CA PRO A 251 18.94 -30.65 12.43
C PRO A 251 18.32 -29.26 12.27
N LYS A 252 17.02 -29.11 12.61
CA LYS A 252 16.31 -27.82 12.60
C LYS A 252 16.86 -26.85 13.66
N GLU A 253 16.95 -27.30 14.91
CA GLU A 253 17.43 -26.48 16.02
C GLU A 253 18.90 -26.12 15.86
N ARG A 254 19.69 -27.07 15.35
CA ARG A 254 21.10 -26.84 15.00
C ARG A 254 21.26 -25.80 13.89
N LEU A 255 20.40 -25.83 12.86
CA LEU A 255 20.40 -24.81 11.81
C LEU A 255 20.06 -23.43 12.37
N ARG A 256 19.07 -23.32 13.27
CA ARG A 256 18.71 -22.05 13.94
C ARG A 256 19.88 -21.48 14.76
N GLU A 257 20.50 -22.30 15.62
CA GLU A 257 21.63 -21.85 16.45
C GLU A 257 22.83 -21.42 15.58
N LYS A 258 23.09 -22.12 14.47
CA LYS A 258 24.18 -21.74 13.56
C LYS A 258 23.86 -20.55 12.66
N ALA A 259 22.60 -20.38 12.26
CA ALA A 259 22.12 -19.16 11.62
C ALA A 259 22.29 -17.95 12.55
N PHE A 260 21.89 -18.08 13.81
CA PHE A 260 22.08 -17.06 14.85
C PHE A 260 23.55 -16.65 14.98
N GLN A 261 24.46 -17.62 15.18
CA GLN A 261 25.90 -17.37 15.31
C GLN A 261 26.50 -16.72 14.06
N TYR A 262 26.08 -17.16 12.86
CA TYR A 262 26.55 -16.61 11.60
C TYR A 262 26.11 -15.14 11.42
N CYS A 263 24.84 -14.84 11.70
CA CYS A 263 24.31 -13.48 11.62
C CYS A 263 24.92 -12.54 12.66
N GLN A 264 25.16 -13.01 13.89
CA GLN A 264 25.85 -12.21 14.91
C GLN A 264 27.27 -11.84 14.45
N ARG A 265 28.02 -12.82 13.90
CA ARG A 265 29.35 -12.57 13.32
C ARG A 265 29.32 -11.57 12.18
N LEU A 266 28.33 -11.65 11.29
CA LEU A 266 28.16 -10.68 10.21
C LEU A 266 27.91 -9.26 10.71
N ILE A 267 27.10 -9.12 11.77
CA ILE A 267 26.85 -7.81 12.39
C ILE A 267 28.15 -7.26 12.99
N GLU A 268 28.93 -8.08 13.69
CA GLU A 268 30.25 -7.67 14.22
C GLU A 268 31.23 -7.27 13.11
N GLN A 269 31.30 -8.04 12.01
CA GLN A 269 32.14 -7.71 10.86
C GLN A 269 31.74 -6.39 10.19
N SER A 270 30.47 -6.02 10.28
CA SER A 270 29.96 -4.76 9.72
C SER A 270 30.47 -3.50 10.44
N ASP A 271 31.14 -3.64 11.60
CA ASP A 271 31.80 -2.51 12.28
C ASP A 271 33.05 -2.04 11.54
N ARG A 272 33.59 -2.89 10.66
CA ARG A 272 34.81 -2.59 9.90
C ARG A 272 34.52 -1.64 8.74
N LYS A 273 35.41 -0.66 8.57
CA LYS A 273 35.31 0.31 7.47
C LYS A 273 35.69 -0.34 6.14
N THR A 274 34.81 -0.23 5.16
CA THR A 274 35.02 -0.70 3.80
C THR A 274 35.84 0.30 2.99
N HIS A 275 36.80 -0.17 2.18
CA HIS A 275 37.57 0.69 1.28
C HIS A 275 36.85 0.98 -0.04
N ARG A 276 36.00 0.07 -0.52
CA ARG A 276 35.29 0.22 -1.79
C ARG A 276 33.80 0.45 -1.55
N ARG A 277 33.20 1.29 -2.40
CA ARG A 277 31.75 1.57 -2.35
C ARG A 277 30.90 0.31 -2.55
N ILE A 278 31.32 -0.59 -3.43
CA ILE A 278 30.60 -1.85 -3.70
C ILE A 278 30.55 -2.73 -2.44
N ASP A 279 31.66 -2.78 -1.70
CA ASP A 279 31.77 -3.55 -0.46
C ASP A 279 30.87 -2.92 0.64
N ALA A 280 30.76 -1.59 0.67
CA ALA A 280 29.85 -0.87 1.57
C ALA A 280 28.37 -1.19 1.29
N GLU A 281 27.97 -1.21 0.01
CA GLU A 281 26.60 -1.57 -0.37
C GLU A 281 26.31 -3.05 -0.09
N LEU A 282 27.28 -3.95 -0.32
CA LEU A 282 27.17 -5.36 0.04
C LEU A 282 27.03 -5.54 1.55
N GLN A 283 27.80 -4.82 2.35
CA GLN A 283 27.72 -4.82 3.81
C GLN A 283 26.31 -4.43 4.28
N LYS A 284 25.72 -3.37 3.72
CA LYS A 284 24.33 -2.96 4.00
C LYS A 284 23.32 -4.03 3.61
N ALA A 285 23.46 -4.65 2.45
CA ALA A 285 22.58 -5.73 2.00
C ALA A 285 22.67 -6.96 2.92
N CYS A 286 23.89 -7.33 3.35
CA CYS A 286 24.09 -8.42 4.30
C CYS A 286 23.48 -8.13 5.66
N LEU A 287 23.50 -6.88 6.13
CA LEU A 287 22.84 -6.48 7.37
C LEU A 287 21.33 -6.60 7.30
N VAL A 288 20.71 -6.16 6.19
CA VAL A 288 19.26 -6.34 5.95
C VAL A 288 18.88 -7.81 6.10
N GLU A 289 19.62 -8.68 5.42
CA GLU A 289 19.35 -10.12 5.42
C GLU A 289 19.64 -10.77 6.77
N ALA A 290 20.75 -10.42 7.42
CA ALA A 290 21.13 -10.95 8.73
C ALA A 290 20.10 -10.61 9.81
N VAL A 291 19.61 -9.36 9.85
CA VAL A 291 18.56 -8.96 10.79
C VAL A 291 17.24 -9.69 10.47
N GLY A 292 16.90 -9.84 9.19
CA GLY A 292 15.72 -10.60 8.78
C GLY A 292 15.78 -12.09 9.16
N ILE A 293 16.96 -12.72 9.10
CA ILE A 293 17.18 -14.09 9.55
C ILE A 293 17.04 -14.17 11.08
N LEU A 294 17.66 -13.25 11.81
CA LEU A 294 17.58 -13.20 13.27
C LEU A 294 16.14 -13.03 13.76
N ASP A 295 15.34 -12.19 13.09
CA ASP A 295 13.90 -12.05 13.34
C ASP A 295 13.17 -13.38 13.16
N CYS A 296 13.38 -14.07 12.03
CA CYS A 296 12.75 -15.38 11.77
C CYS A 296 13.15 -16.42 12.82
N VAL A 297 14.42 -16.47 13.19
CA VAL A 297 14.93 -17.40 14.20
C VAL A 297 14.29 -17.12 15.58
N CYS A 298 14.14 -15.85 15.96
CA CYS A 298 13.50 -15.46 17.22
C CYS A 298 12.00 -15.73 17.24
N VAL A 299 11.31 -15.62 16.10
CA VAL A 299 9.90 -16.03 15.98
C VAL A 299 9.74 -17.54 16.22
N GLU A 300 10.68 -18.35 15.74
CA GLU A 300 10.64 -19.81 15.93
C GLU A 300 11.12 -20.27 17.31
N ASP A 301 11.99 -19.52 17.96
CA ASP A 301 12.55 -19.83 19.28
C ASP A 301 12.69 -18.57 20.12
N ALA A 302 11.71 -18.36 20.98
CA ALA A 302 11.61 -17.20 21.85
C ALA A 302 12.78 -17.11 22.85
N SER A 303 13.48 -18.21 23.15
CA SER A 303 14.65 -18.20 24.03
C SER A 303 15.84 -17.43 23.44
N LEU A 304 15.90 -17.32 22.11
CA LEU A 304 16.96 -16.60 21.39
C LEU A 304 16.74 -15.08 21.40
N VAL A 305 15.55 -14.58 21.76
CA VAL A 305 15.25 -13.15 21.81
C VAL A 305 16.21 -12.43 22.76
N TYR A 306 16.37 -12.90 23.99
CA TYR A 306 17.24 -12.26 24.99
C TYR A 306 18.73 -12.29 24.60
N ARG A 307 19.15 -13.28 23.82
CA ARG A 307 20.53 -13.38 23.28
C ARG A 307 20.75 -12.45 22.09
N THR A 308 19.72 -12.27 21.26
CA THR A 308 19.79 -11.49 20.01
C THR A 308 19.61 -9.99 20.26
N PHE A 309 18.73 -9.61 21.18
CA PHE A 309 18.33 -8.22 21.39
C PHE A 309 19.50 -7.26 21.68
N PRO A 310 20.49 -7.60 22.55
CA PRO A 310 21.62 -6.72 22.80
C PRO A 310 22.42 -6.38 21.54
N CYS A 311 22.61 -7.35 20.65
CA CYS A 311 23.30 -7.17 19.37
C CYS A 311 22.50 -6.23 18.45
N ILE A 312 21.19 -6.44 18.31
CA ILE A 312 20.31 -5.59 17.50
C ILE A 312 20.20 -4.17 18.07
N LYS A 313 20.17 -4.03 19.39
CA LYS A 313 20.14 -2.72 20.07
C LYS A 313 21.43 -1.93 19.84
N ALA A 314 22.59 -2.58 19.98
CA ALA A 314 23.87 -1.95 19.68
C ALA A 314 23.97 -1.54 18.19
N LEU A 315 23.50 -2.40 17.29
CA LEU A 315 23.44 -2.13 15.86
C LEU A 315 22.55 -0.90 15.56
N PHE A 316 21.35 -0.82 16.14
CA PHE A 316 20.49 0.35 16.00
C PHE A 316 21.17 1.63 16.50
N GLY A 317 21.77 1.58 17.69
CA GLY A 317 22.48 2.73 18.26
C GLY A 317 23.60 3.25 17.36
N ARG A 318 24.32 2.34 16.68
CA ARG A 318 25.38 2.69 15.73
C ARG A 318 24.86 3.29 14.42
N LEU A 319 23.74 2.78 13.90
CA LEU A 319 23.26 3.14 12.55
C LEU A 319 22.23 4.28 12.52
N SER A 320 21.49 4.49 13.62
CA SER A 320 20.32 5.39 13.65
C SER A 320 20.59 6.86 13.31
N SER A 321 21.84 7.33 13.43
CA SER A 321 22.22 8.70 13.07
C SER A 321 22.36 8.90 11.55
N ASP A 322 22.85 7.89 10.82
CA ASP A 322 23.12 7.98 9.38
C ASP A 322 21.98 7.38 8.55
N LEU A 323 21.27 8.25 7.85
CA LEU A 323 20.15 7.90 6.98
C LEU A 323 20.54 7.07 5.75
N SER A 324 21.83 6.96 5.43
CA SER A 324 22.32 6.05 4.40
C SER A 324 22.04 4.57 4.73
N PHE A 325 21.70 4.27 6.00
CA PHE A 325 21.30 2.94 6.48
C PHE A 325 19.79 2.76 6.62
N ALA A 326 18.94 3.65 6.09
CA ALA A 326 17.49 3.57 6.22
C ALA A 326 16.90 2.19 5.87
N ARG A 327 17.41 1.54 4.81
CA ARG A 327 17.02 0.18 4.42
C ARG A 327 17.37 -0.90 5.44
N VAL A 328 18.50 -0.76 6.16
CA VAL A 328 18.92 -1.67 7.25
C VAL A 328 18.07 -1.46 8.50
N LEU A 329 17.71 -0.20 8.76
CA LEU A 329 16.92 0.19 9.93
C LEU A 329 15.46 -0.31 9.84
N LEU A 330 14.91 -0.57 8.65
CA LEU A 330 13.57 -1.14 8.49
C LEU A 330 13.44 -2.59 9.03
N PRO A 331 14.29 -3.57 8.65
CA PRO A 331 14.35 -4.87 9.30
C PRO A 331 14.61 -4.81 10.80
N ILE A 332 15.41 -3.84 11.26
CA ILE A 332 15.60 -3.61 12.69
C ILE A 332 14.27 -3.18 13.32
N ALA A 333 13.53 -2.26 12.71
CA ALA A 333 12.20 -1.87 13.19
C ALA A 333 11.22 -3.05 13.21
N GLN A 334 11.25 -3.95 12.22
CA GLN A 334 10.47 -5.20 12.25
C GLN A 334 10.84 -6.07 13.45
N PHE A 335 12.13 -6.25 13.72
CA PHE A 335 12.60 -7.02 14.87
C PHE A 335 12.11 -6.41 16.19
N TYR A 336 12.18 -5.09 16.34
CA TYR A 336 11.65 -4.39 17.51
C TYR A 336 10.12 -4.52 17.63
N LEU A 337 9.38 -4.47 16.52
CA LEU A 337 7.92 -4.65 16.53
C LEU A 337 7.51 -6.04 17.01
N ASN A 338 8.24 -7.07 16.55
CA ASN A 338 7.95 -8.46 16.87
C ASN A 338 8.35 -8.82 18.31
N HIS A 339 9.54 -8.38 18.75
CA HIS A 339 10.19 -8.92 19.95
C HIS A 339 10.42 -7.88 21.07
N GLY A 340 10.19 -6.59 20.82
CA GLY A 340 10.50 -5.49 21.76
C GLY A 340 9.77 -5.60 23.10
N GLU A 341 8.50 -5.97 23.06
CA GLU A 341 7.67 -6.20 24.25
C GLU A 341 8.22 -7.36 25.10
N MET A 342 8.56 -8.49 24.47
CA MET A 342 9.12 -9.67 25.15
C MET A 342 10.47 -9.36 25.81
N ALA A 343 11.28 -8.52 25.17
CA ALA A 343 12.58 -8.09 25.69
C ALA A 343 12.48 -6.96 26.73
N ALA A 344 11.28 -6.41 26.99
CA ALA A 344 11.06 -5.25 27.86
C ALA A 344 11.96 -4.05 27.51
N VAL A 345 12.19 -3.81 26.21
CA VAL A 345 13.03 -2.71 25.74
C VAL A 345 12.18 -1.55 25.22
N ASP A 346 12.53 -0.34 25.63
CA ASP A 346 11.95 0.87 25.05
C ASP A 346 12.33 1.01 23.57
N CYS A 347 11.30 1.12 22.73
CA CYS A 347 11.41 1.16 21.29
C CYS A 347 11.17 2.57 20.72
N GLU A 348 10.89 3.59 21.55
CA GLU A 348 10.47 4.92 21.10
C GLU A 348 11.45 5.56 20.10
N SER A 349 12.76 5.41 20.34
CA SER A 349 13.80 5.94 19.46
C SER A 349 13.74 5.35 18.05
N VAL A 350 13.34 4.09 17.90
CA VAL A 350 13.19 3.43 16.59
C VAL A 350 12.06 4.09 15.81
N TRP A 351 10.92 4.30 16.47
CA TRP A 351 9.73 4.87 15.83
C TRP A 351 9.87 6.36 15.51
N LYS A 352 10.64 7.12 16.31
CA LYS A 352 11.05 8.50 15.96
C LYS A 352 11.85 8.55 14.65
N VAL A 353 12.65 7.52 14.36
CA VAL A 353 13.38 7.43 13.08
C VAL A 353 12.43 6.98 11.97
N VAL A 354 11.67 5.91 12.17
CA VAL A 354 10.83 5.28 11.13
C VAL A 354 9.65 6.17 10.72
N PHE A 355 8.91 6.72 11.69
CA PHE A 355 7.74 7.57 11.43
C PHE A 355 8.08 9.06 11.38
N GLY A 356 9.23 9.47 11.94
CA GLY A 356 9.68 10.86 11.99
C GLY A 356 10.74 11.19 10.93
N ARG A 357 11.97 10.68 11.10
CA ARG A 357 13.09 11.08 10.22
C ARG A 357 12.96 10.59 8.79
N PHE A 358 12.54 9.34 8.56
CA PHE A 358 12.46 8.80 7.20
C PHE A 358 11.49 9.60 6.31
N PRO A 359 10.23 9.83 6.69
CA PRO A 359 9.33 10.58 5.82
C PRO A 359 9.67 12.08 5.78
N ALA A 360 10.35 12.63 6.79
CA ALA A 360 10.73 14.04 6.81
C ALA A 360 11.94 14.35 5.92
N GLU A 361 12.96 13.49 5.92
CA GLU A 361 14.25 13.74 5.26
C GLU A 361 14.42 12.94 3.95
N LEU A 362 13.73 11.80 3.81
CA LEU A 362 13.88 10.86 2.69
C LEU A 362 12.59 10.63 1.90
N PHE A 363 11.62 11.55 1.96
CA PHE A 363 10.36 11.48 1.19
C PHE A 363 10.59 11.31 -0.33
N ASN A 364 11.76 11.73 -0.82
CA ASN A 364 12.14 11.71 -2.22
C ASN A 364 12.80 10.41 -2.68
N ASP A 365 13.17 9.50 -1.76
CA ASP A 365 13.67 8.18 -2.11
C ASP A 365 12.48 7.24 -2.40
N ALA A 366 12.22 7.00 -3.68
CA ALA A 366 11.12 6.17 -4.14
C ALA A 366 11.22 4.70 -3.66
N PHE A 367 12.44 4.18 -3.48
CA PHE A 367 12.62 2.81 -3.03
C PHE A 367 12.33 2.69 -1.54
N LEU A 368 12.84 3.62 -0.73
CA LEU A 368 12.52 3.66 0.69
C LEU A 368 11.02 3.87 0.93
N ALA A 369 10.38 4.76 0.17
CA ALA A 369 8.94 4.97 0.24
C ALA A 369 8.18 3.65 0.06
N HIS A 370 8.53 2.88 -0.99
CA HIS A 370 7.89 1.59 -1.25
C HIS A 370 8.14 0.57 -0.15
N GLU A 371 9.39 0.43 0.35
CA GLU A 371 9.71 -0.50 1.42
C GLU A 371 9.03 -0.15 2.75
N LEU A 372 9.01 1.14 3.11
CA LEU A 372 8.37 1.59 4.34
C LEU A 372 6.84 1.45 4.26
N LEU A 373 6.21 1.85 3.16
CA LEU A 373 4.75 1.70 3.00
C LEU A 373 4.35 0.22 2.99
N ARG A 374 5.14 -0.65 2.35
CA ARG A 374 4.95 -2.11 2.43
C ARG A 374 5.12 -2.63 3.85
N PHE A 375 6.14 -2.18 4.58
CA PHE A 375 6.33 -2.53 5.99
C PHE A 375 5.09 -2.13 6.82
N LEU A 376 4.56 -0.92 6.62
CA LEU A 376 3.35 -0.47 7.33
C LEU A 376 2.15 -1.36 7.02
N ARG A 377 1.91 -1.66 5.73
CA ARG A 377 0.77 -2.48 5.28
C ARG A 377 0.80 -3.88 5.87
N LEU A 378 1.97 -4.51 5.88
CA LEU A 378 2.13 -5.87 6.40
C LEU A 378 1.98 -5.97 7.92
N ASN A 379 2.06 -4.84 8.64
CA ASN A 379 2.09 -4.80 10.09
C ASN A 379 0.94 -3.99 10.72
N LEU A 380 -0.09 -3.62 9.96
CA LEU A 380 -1.15 -2.69 10.39
C LEU A 380 -1.75 -3.01 11.77
N GLU A 381 -2.13 -4.26 12.00
CA GLU A 381 -2.75 -4.70 13.26
C GLU A 381 -1.79 -4.49 14.45
N SER A 382 -0.54 -4.92 14.31
CA SER A 382 0.50 -4.76 15.33
C SER A 382 0.81 -3.29 15.59
N LEU A 383 0.85 -2.45 14.54
CA LEU A 383 1.09 -1.02 14.65
C LEU A 383 -0.02 -0.32 15.43
N GLN A 384 -1.29 -0.60 15.12
CA GLN A 384 -2.42 0.00 15.80
C GLN A 384 -2.51 -0.43 17.27
N LEU A 385 -2.22 -1.70 17.56
CA LEU A 385 -2.29 -2.25 18.91
C LEU A 385 -1.13 -1.79 19.79
N ARG A 386 0.11 -1.82 19.27
CA ARG A 386 1.32 -1.62 20.06
C ARG A 386 1.89 -0.22 19.99
N LEU A 387 1.58 0.57 18.96
CA LEU A 387 2.21 1.86 18.69
C LEU A 387 1.17 2.98 18.47
N PRO A 388 0.62 3.57 19.55
CA PRO A 388 -0.37 4.66 19.45
C PRO A 388 0.11 5.87 18.63
N GLN A 389 1.42 6.13 18.60
CA GLN A 389 2.03 7.22 17.82
C GLN A 389 1.91 7.03 16.29
N TYR A 390 1.66 5.81 15.82
CA TYR A 390 1.47 5.53 14.39
C TYR A 390 0.36 6.39 13.79
N THR A 391 -0.81 6.42 14.43
CA THR A 391 -1.97 7.17 13.92
C THR A 391 -1.72 8.67 13.93
N ARG A 392 -0.85 9.19 14.81
CA ARG A 392 -0.46 10.60 14.84
C ARG A 392 0.63 10.94 13.82
N SER A 393 1.31 9.96 13.24
CA SER A 393 2.38 10.21 12.26
C SER A 393 1.89 10.50 10.83
N PHE A 394 0.57 10.50 10.60
CA PHE A 394 0.00 10.67 9.26
C PHE A 394 0.48 11.91 8.50
N PRO A 395 0.71 13.10 9.10
CA PRO A 395 1.17 14.26 8.33
C PRO A 395 2.51 13.99 7.65
N ASN A 396 3.38 13.25 8.32
CA ASN A 396 4.69 12.90 7.82
C ASN A 396 4.64 11.77 6.79
N LEU A 397 3.84 10.72 7.05
CA LEU A 397 3.64 9.62 6.10
C LEU A 397 3.09 10.14 4.77
N LEU A 398 2.14 11.08 4.80
CA LEU A 398 1.55 11.71 3.62
C LEU A 398 2.56 12.46 2.75
N LYS A 399 3.79 12.74 3.22
CA LYS A 399 4.87 13.31 2.39
C LYS A 399 5.28 12.39 1.26
N PHE A 400 5.25 11.06 1.44
CA PHE A 400 5.53 10.12 0.34
C PHE A 400 4.48 10.23 -0.76
N LEU A 401 3.21 10.34 -0.37
CA LEU A 401 2.10 10.52 -1.29
C LEU A 401 2.14 11.88 -1.98
N ALA A 402 2.37 12.96 -1.22
CA ALA A 402 2.52 14.30 -1.78
C ALA A 402 3.72 14.39 -2.73
N TRP A 403 4.80 13.64 -2.48
CA TRP A 403 5.94 13.61 -3.36
C TRP A 403 5.75 12.70 -4.59
N ASN A 404 5.26 11.47 -4.46
CA ASN A 404 5.22 10.48 -5.56
C ASN A 404 3.83 9.84 -5.76
N SER A 405 2.79 10.67 -5.71
CA SER A 405 1.38 10.29 -5.69
C SER A 405 1.01 9.06 -6.55
N PRO A 406 1.20 9.03 -7.89
CA PRO A 406 0.72 7.90 -8.70
C PRO A 406 1.33 6.54 -8.36
N ALA A 407 2.56 6.51 -7.81
CA ALA A 407 3.26 5.26 -7.53
C ALA A 407 2.90 4.65 -6.17
N VAL A 408 2.33 5.44 -5.26
CA VAL A 408 2.07 5.03 -3.87
C VAL A 408 0.60 5.15 -3.47
N VAL A 409 -0.29 5.61 -4.38
CA VAL A 409 -1.73 5.70 -4.10
C VAL A 409 -2.31 4.37 -3.66
N ASP A 410 -1.98 3.27 -4.35
CA ASP A 410 -2.47 1.94 -3.99
C ASP A 410 -2.07 1.53 -2.57
N ASP A 411 -0.88 1.94 -2.12
CA ASP A 411 -0.46 1.72 -0.75
C ASP A 411 -1.30 2.54 0.24
N PHE A 412 -1.62 3.79 -0.09
CA PHE A 412 -2.46 4.65 0.74
C PHE A 412 -3.94 4.28 0.71
N VAL A 413 -4.42 3.59 -0.33
CA VAL A 413 -5.78 3.03 -0.34
C VAL A 413 -5.96 2.03 0.81
N ASP A 414 -4.93 1.20 1.05
CA ASP A 414 -4.94 0.21 2.14
C ASP A 414 -4.56 0.81 3.50
N LEU A 415 -3.65 1.78 3.52
CA LEU A 415 -3.17 2.39 4.78
C LEU A 415 -4.11 3.45 5.35
N LEU A 416 -4.79 4.25 4.52
CA LEU A 416 -5.57 5.37 5.01
C LEU A 416 -6.64 4.99 6.06
N PRO A 417 -7.40 3.88 5.90
CA PRO A 417 -8.40 3.49 6.89
C PRO A 417 -7.83 3.31 8.30
N SER A 418 -6.58 2.83 8.43
CA SER A 418 -5.95 2.58 9.73
C SER A 418 -5.55 3.87 10.47
N LEU A 419 -5.43 4.98 9.74
CA LEU A 419 -5.08 6.31 10.25
C LEU A 419 -6.30 7.13 10.68
N VAL A 420 -7.51 6.76 10.23
CA VAL A 420 -8.76 7.41 10.59
C VAL A 420 -9.17 6.94 11.99
N THR A 421 -9.02 7.81 12.98
CA THR A 421 -9.50 7.58 14.35
C THR A 421 -10.42 8.72 14.78
N THR A 422 -11.22 8.53 15.83
CA THR A 422 -12.06 9.61 16.37
C THR A 422 -11.25 10.83 16.80
N GLY A 423 -9.99 10.64 17.24
CA GLY A 423 -9.08 11.72 17.64
C GLY A 423 -8.31 12.39 16.50
N THR A 424 -8.19 11.75 15.34
CA THR A 424 -7.39 12.26 14.20
C THR A 424 -8.24 12.65 12.98
N ALA A 425 -9.52 12.24 12.92
CA ALA A 425 -10.34 12.36 11.72
C ALA A 425 -10.45 13.78 11.17
N VAL A 426 -10.64 14.78 12.05
CA VAL A 426 -10.79 16.19 11.65
C VAL A 426 -9.50 16.72 11.02
N GLU A 427 -8.37 16.57 11.72
CA GLU A 427 -7.08 17.03 11.22
C GLU A 427 -6.64 16.27 9.96
N LEU A 428 -6.94 14.97 9.88
CA LEU A 428 -6.68 14.16 8.70
C LEU A 428 -7.51 14.64 7.51
N LEU A 429 -8.78 15.00 7.68
CA LEU A 429 -9.59 15.59 6.62
C LEU A 429 -8.96 16.89 6.09
N HIS A 430 -8.55 17.80 6.99
CA HIS A 430 -7.85 19.02 6.58
C HIS A 430 -6.56 18.70 5.81
N THR A 431 -5.76 17.76 6.32
CA THR A 431 -4.46 17.42 5.72
C THR A 431 -4.60 16.72 4.35
N LEU A 432 -5.66 15.92 4.15
CA LEU A 432 -5.99 15.35 2.84
C LEU A 432 -6.39 16.44 1.83
N LEU A 433 -7.16 17.45 2.26
CA LEU A 433 -7.52 18.60 1.42
C LEU A 433 -6.32 19.47 1.07
N ASP A 434 -5.36 19.59 1.99
CA ASP A 434 -4.16 20.42 1.86
C ASP A 434 -2.97 19.65 1.25
N LEU A 435 -3.18 18.40 0.82
CA LEU A 435 -2.13 17.57 0.21
C LEU A 435 -1.47 18.23 -1.03
N PRO A 436 -2.20 18.95 -1.91
CA PRO A 436 -1.59 19.72 -2.99
C PRO A 436 -0.66 20.83 -2.47
N CYS A 437 -1.02 21.47 -1.35
CA CYS A 437 -0.20 22.49 -0.70
C CYS A 437 1.07 21.88 -0.10
N LEU A 438 0.97 20.69 0.50
CA LEU A 438 2.14 19.91 0.95
C LEU A 438 3.06 19.57 -0.22
N SER A 439 2.53 19.08 -1.34
CA SER A 439 3.31 18.78 -2.55
C SER A 439 4.06 20.02 -3.06
N ALA A 440 3.39 21.16 -3.13
CA ALA A 440 4.00 22.43 -3.54
C ALA A 440 5.14 22.82 -2.57
N THR A 441 4.88 22.74 -1.27
CA THR A 441 5.83 23.08 -0.20
C THR A 441 7.08 22.20 -0.24
N LEU A 442 6.92 20.87 -0.35
CA LEU A 442 8.05 19.94 -0.47
C LEU A 442 8.91 20.27 -1.70
N ARG A 443 8.26 20.63 -2.82
CA ARG A 443 8.96 20.97 -4.06
C ARG A 443 9.73 22.29 -3.94
N ILE A 444 9.18 23.29 -3.25
CA ILE A 444 9.87 24.54 -2.93
C ILE A 444 11.08 24.27 -2.04
N CYS A 445 10.92 23.49 -0.96
CA CYS A 445 12.01 23.12 -0.06
C CYS A 445 13.16 22.42 -0.78
N PHE A 446 12.82 21.57 -1.75
CA PHE A 446 13.80 20.80 -2.50
C PHE A 446 14.55 21.62 -3.56
N LEU A 447 13.88 22.58 -4.22
CA LEU A 447 14.45 23.33 -5.34
C LEU A 447 15.10 24.66 -4.91
N VAL A 448 14.56 25.33 -3.90
CA VAL A 448 14.97 26.67 -3.49
C VAL A 448 15.55 26.60 -2.09
N SER A 449 16.81 27.01 -1.93
CA SER A 449 17.42 27.18 -0.62
C SER A 449 16.64 28.24 0.17
N LEU A 450 15.72 27.82 1.05
CA LEU A 450 15.14 28.57 2.18
C LEU A 450 14.58 29.99 1.95
N ASP A 451 14.62 30.60 0.77
CA ASP A 451 14.30 32.02 0.59
C ASP A 451 12.81 32.32 0.82
N ALA A 452 11.91 31.42 0.45
CA ALA A 452 10.48 31.50 0.82
C ALA A 452 10.26 31.32 2.34
N PHE A 453 11.15 30.59 3.04
CA PHE A 453 11.14 30.44 4.50
C PHE A 453 11.71 31.65 5.24
N ARG A 454 12.37 32.59 4.53
CA ARG A 454 12.97 33.77 5.16
C ARG A 454 11.94 34.79 5.61
N ASN A 455 10.72 34.80 5.04
CA ASN A 455 9.67 35.68 5.53
C ASN A 455 9.09 35.12 6.84
N PRO A 456 9.33 35.76 8.00
CA PRO A 456 8.88 35.24 9.30
C PRO A 456 7.36 35.10 9.38
N SER A 457 6.62 35.88 8.59
CA SER A 457 5.17 35.94 8.56
C SER A 457 4.52 34.67 8.00
N PHE A 458 5.22 33.93 7.12
CA PHE A 458 4.69 32.73 6.44
C PHE A 458 5.39 31.44 6.88
N ARG A 459 6.54 31.56 7.56
CA ARG A 459 7.32 30.42 8.03
C ARG A 459 6.49 29.43 8.86
N GLY A 460 5.60 29.93 9.71
CA GLY A 460 4.71 29.08 10.52
C GLY A 460 3.81 28.18 9.68
N LEU A 461 3.27 28.70 8.56
CA LEU A 461 2.36 27.95 7.68
C LEU A 461 3.09 26.82 6.95
N PHE A 462 4.31 27.08 6.45
CA PHE A 462 5.13 26.05 5.83
C PHE A 462 5.59 24.98 6.84
N LEU A 463 5.98 25.40 8.04
CA LEU A 463 6.36 24.46 9.11
C LEU A 463 5.16 23.60 9.55
N PHE A 464 3.95 24.17 9.57
CA PHE A 464 2.73 23.40 9.83
C PHE A 464 2.51 22.31 8.78
N LEU A 465 2.64 22.61 7.49
CA LEU A 465 2.53 21.59 6.43
C LEU A 465 3.61 20.51 6.56
N LEU A 466 4.82 20.89 6.97
CA LEU A 466 5.97 20.00 7.11
C LEU A 466 6.03 19.26 8.46
N ARG A 467 5.04 19.43 9.34
CA ARG A 467 5.04 18.82 10.68
C ARG A 467 5.18 17.29 10.63
N GLY A 468 5.77 16.74 11.67
CA GLY A 468 6.00 15.29 11.79
C GLY A 468 4.83 14.54 12.43
N GLU A 469 4.02 15.23 13.23
CA GLU A 469 2.97 14.62 14.03
C GLU A 469 1.70 15.47 14.01
N ALA A 470 0.58 14.79 14.20
CA ALA A 470 -0.74 15.36 14.36
C ALA A 470 -0.89 16.03 15.73
N GLY A 471 -1.70 17.07 15.79
CA GLY A 471 -2.02 17.77 17.03
C GLY A 471 -2.53 19.20 16.88
N ASP A 472 -2.68 19.72 15.66
CA ASP A 472 -3.12 21.10 15.44
C ASP A 472 -3.77 21.29 14.06
N THR A 473 -4.53 22.37 13.90
CA THR A 473 -5.13 22.83 12.64
C THR A 473 -4.49 24.14 12.17
N ILE A 474 -4.62 24.46 10.88
CA ILE A 474 -4.01 25.66 10.29
C ILE A 474 -5.00 26.81 10.16
N ASP A 475 -4.59 27.98 10.63
CA ASP A 475 -5.25 29.26 10.37
C ASP A 475 -4.66 29.97 9.14
N ARG A 476 -5.37 30.99 8.62
CA ARG A 476 -4.89 31.87 7.52
C ARG A 476 -4.58 31.14 6.21
N LEU A 477 -5.36 30.11 5.88
CA LEU A 477 -5.13 29.31 4.69
C LEU A 477 -5.26 30.10 3.37
N SER A 478 -6.09 31.16 3.33
CA SER A 478 -6.16 32.06 2.17
C SER A 478 -4.78 32.64 1.82
N THR A 479 -4.06 33.12 2.83
CA THR A 479 -2.70 33.65 2.69
C THR A 479 -1.73 32.58 2.21
N LEU A 480 -1.83 31.34 2.71
CA LEU A 480 -1.01 30.23 2.21
C LEU A 480 -1.28 29.96 0.71
N HIS A 481 -2.55 29.94 0.30
CA HIS A 481 -2.92 29.69 -1.09
C HIS A 481 -2.41 30.78 -2.03
N GLU A 482 -2.44 32.05 -1.62
CA GLU A 482 -1.86 33.15 -2.37
C GLU A 482 -0.35 32.94 -2.61
N GLN A 483 0.39 32.51 -1.57
CA GLN A 483 1.82 32.21 -1.71
C GLN A 483 2.11 31.00 -2.59
N LEU A 484 1.18 30.04 -2.65
CA LEU A 484 1.32 28.81 -3.44
C LEU A 484 0.69 28.90 -4.84
N ALA A 485 0.14 30.06 -5.22
CA ALA A 485 -0.62 30.22 -6.45
C ALA A 485 0.18 29.84 -7.72
N GLU A 486 1.45 30.23 -7.79
CA GLU A 486 2.33 29.87 -8.92
C GLU A 486 2.60 28.36 -8.98
N ALA A 487 2.82 27.75 -7.80
CA ALA A 487 3.13 26.34 -7.67
C ALA A 487 1.92 25.41 -7.93
N ALA A 488 0.69 25.93 -7.85
CA ALA A 488 -0.53 25.17 -8.10
C ALA A 488 -0.52 24.51 -9.50
N SER A 489 0.09 25.18 -10.48
CA SER A 489 0.20 24.70 -11.87
C SER A 489 1.24 23.60 -12.08
N TRP A 490 2.08 23.30 -11.09
CA TRP A 490 3.15 22.33 -11.26
C TRP A 490 2.61 20.91 -11.45
N PRO A 491 3.17 20.11 -12.39
CA PRO A 491 2.64 18.78 -12.71
C PRO A 491 2.46 17.87 -11.50
N ARG A 492 3.40 17.92 -10.54
CA ARG A 492 3.33 17.12 -9.31
C ARG A 492 2.16 17.55 -8.41
N VAL A 493 1.91 18.85 -8.28
CA VAL A 493 0.81 19.40 -7.48
C VAL A 493 -0.53 19.03 -8.10
N VAL A 494 -0.64 19.14 -9.43
CA VAL A 494 -1.84 18.71 -10.17
C VAL A 494 -2.09 17.21 -10.02
N GLN A 495 -1.06 16.37 -10.17
CA GLN A 495 -1.16 14.92 -9.97
C GLN A 495 -1.57 14.57 -8.54
N CYS A 496 -0.96 15.23 -7.54
CA CYS A 496 -1.34 15.04 -6.14
C CYS A 496 -2.82 15.41 -5.91
N ALA A 497 -3.27 16.55 -6.44
CA ALA A 497 -4.66 17.00 -6.34
C ALA A 497 -5.66 16.02 -6.97
N GLN A 498 -5.30 15.32 -8.06
CA GLN A 498 -6.15 14.30 -8.68
C GLN A 498 -6.38 13.08 -7.79
N THR A 499 -5.52 12.82 -6.82
CA THR A 499 -5.64 11.65 -5.92
C THR A 499 -6.46 11.92 -4.67
N VAL A 500 -6.59 13.19 -4.27
CA VAL A 500 -7.35 13.59 -3.08
C VAL A 500 -8.81 13.11 -3.12
N PRO A 501 -9.59 13.22 -4.21
CA PRO A 501 -10.98 12.74 -4.23
C PRO A 501 -11.13 11.25 -3.89
N VAL A 502 -10.21 10.41 -4.36
CA VAL A 502 -10.19 8.96 -4.06
C VAL A 502 -9.98 8.73 -2.56
N LEU A 503 -9.01 9.45 -1.99
CA LEU A 503 -8.68 9.35 -0.56
C LEU A 503 -9.81 9.89 0.32
N LEU A 504 -10.48 10.96 -0.10
CA LEU A 504 -11.65 11.49 0.60
C LEU A 504 -12.80 10.47 0.60
N HIS A 505 -13.02 9.73 -0.49
CA HIS A 505 -14.00 8.65 -0.47
C HIS A 505 -13.67 7.57 0.55
N ILE A 506 -12.40 7.15 0.64
CA ILE A 506 -11.94 6.15 1.60
C ILE A 506 -12.06 6.69 3.03
N PHE A 507 -11.67 7.95 3.26
CA PHE A 507 -11.80 8.63 4.54
C PHE A 507 -13.26 8.61 5.03
N PHE A 508 -14.21 9.10 4.22
CA PHE A 508 -15.61 9.17 4.63
C PHE A 508 -16.25 7.78 4.76
N ASN A 509 -15.86 6.82 3.92
CA ASN A 509 -16.31 5.43 4.06
C ASN A 509 -15.86 4.83 5.40
N THR A 510 -14.65 5.18 5.86
CA THR A 510 -14.08 4.68 7.10
C THR A 510 -14.67 5.41 8.30
N VAL A 511 -14.72 6.74 8.28
CA VAL A 511 -15.13 7.56 9.44
C VAL A 511 -16.56 7.28 9.86
N VAL A 512 -17.45 6.97 8.91
CA VAL A 512 -18.85 6.59 9.18
C VAL A 512 -18.97 5.33 10.05
N THR A 513 -17.97 4.45 10.03
CA THR A 513 -17.99 3.21 10.82
C THR A 513 -17.54 3.40 12.27
N ILE A 514 -16.86 4.51 12.59
CA ILE A 514 -16.25 4.74 13.90
C ILE A 514 -16.69 6.02 14.61
N ALA A 515 -17.23 6.99 13.86
CA ALA A 515 -17.55 8.32 14.38
C ALA A 515 -18.86 8.34 15.15
N ASP A 516 -18.87 9.10 16.24
CA ASP A 516 -20.11 9.45 16.93
C ASP A 516 -20.82 10.61 16.21
N GLN A 517 -22.06 10.89 16.63
CA GLN A 517 -22.87 11.96 16.04
C GLN A 517 -22.18 13.32 16.10
N LYS A 518 -21.46 13.62 17.19
CA LYS A 518 -20.77 14.90 17.37
C LYS A 518 -19.66 15.08 16.35
N LEU A 519 -18.84 14.05 16.14
CA LEU A 519 -17.78 14.07 15.15
C LEU A 519 -18.36 14.18 13.73
N LEU A 520 -19.40 13.42 13.39
CA LEU A 520 -20.05 13.53 12.08
C LEU A 520 -20.63 14.93 11.83
N ALA A 521 -21.26 15.53 12.84
CA ALA A 521 -21.78 16.89 12.76
C ALA A 521 -20.65 17.89 12.53
N HIS A 522 -19.51 17.74 13.21
CA HIS A 522 -18.35 18.59 13.01
C HIS A 522 -17.70 18.41 11.63
N LEU A 523 -17.66 17.18 11.08
CA LEU A 523 -17.17 16.97 9.73
C LEU A 523 -18.04 17.66 8.66
N ILE A 524 -19.35 17.76 8.87
CA ILE A 524 -20.23 18.56 7.98
C ILE A 524 -19.83 20.03 8.01
N LEU A 525 -19.52 20.60 9.17
CA LEU A 525 -19.02 21.98 9.28
C LEU A 525 -17.75 22.15 8.45
N VAL A 526 -16.78 21.27 8.64
CA VAL A 526 -15.52 21.28 7.89
C VAL A 526 -15.80 21.18 6.38
N MET A 527 -16.73 20.35 5.93
CA MET A 527 -17.10 20.26 4.51
C MET A 527 -17.63 21.59 3.96
N LEU A 528 -18.49 22.29 4.71
CA LEU A 528 -19.05 23.59 4.31
C LEU A 528 -17.98 24.68 4.29
N GLU A 529 -17.19 24.82 5.35
CA GLU A 529 -16.12 25.81 5.46
C GLU A 529 -15.05 25.61 4.38
N ARG A 530 -14.54 24.37 4.28
CA ARG A 530 -13.45 24.02 3.36
C ARG A 530 -13.89 24.08 1.90
N SER A 531 -15.19 23.97 1.59
CA SER A 531 -15.69 24.14 0.22
C SER A 531 -15.33 25.50 -0.40
N SER A 532 -15.08 26.53 0.42
CA SER A 532 -14.68 27.87 -0.02
C SER A 532 -13.17 28.09 -0.03
N LEU A 533 -12.40 27.21 0.63
CA LEU A 533 -11.01 27.44 0.99
C LEU A 533 -10.12 26.29 0.49
N LEU A 534 -10.15 26.03 -0.83
CA LEU A 534 -9.29 25.03 -1.49
C LEU A 534 -8.22 25.72 -2.33
N LEU A 535 -7.12 25.03 -2.62
CA LEU A 535 -6.10 25.52 -3.55
C LEU A 535 -6.73 25.76 -4.93
N SER A 536 -6.39 26.89 -5.56
CA SER A 536 -7.03 27.38 -6.80
C SER A 536 -6.72 26.51 -8.02
N LEU A 537 -7.42 25.38 -8.12
CA LEU A 537 -7.34 24.40 -9.20
C LEU A 537 -8.77 23.97 -9.56
N ARG A 538 -9.27 24.39 -10.74
CA ARG A 538 -10.68 24.22 -11.13
C ARG A 538 -11.16 22.77 -11.04
N THR A 539 -10.37 21.82 -11.56
CA THR A 539 -10.72 20.40 -11.52
C THR A 539 -10.71 19.85 -10.10
N PHE A 540 -9.71 20.21 -9.29
CA PHE A 540 -9.62 19.81 -7.89
C PHE A 540 -10.83 20.29 -7.08
N ILE A 541 -11.18 21.58 -7.20
CA ILE A 541 -12.34 22.17 -6.51
C ILE A 541 -13.62 21.42 -6.87
N ARG A 542 -13.86 21.21 -8.16
CA ARG A 542 -15.05 20.51 -8.65
C ARG A 542 -15.14 19.08 -8.11
N GLU A 543 -14.07 18.31 -8.20
CA GLU A 543 -14.08 16.92 -7.71
C GLU A 543 -14.22 16.86 -6.18
N VAL A 544 -13.63 17.78 -5.41
CA VAL A 544 -13.83 17.85 -3.96
C VAL A 544 -15.28 18.18 -3.61
N HIS A 545 -15.91 19.15 -4.29
CA HIS A 545 -17.34 19.47 -4.11
C HIS A 545 -18.23 18.26 -4.43
N ARG A 546 -17.88 17.49 -5.47
CA ARG A 546 -18.57 16.24 -5.81
C ARG A 546 -18.47 15.21 -4.69
N VAL A 547 -17.28 14.98 -4.14
CA VAL A 547 -17.09 14.05 -3.02
C VAL A 547 -17.83 14.52 -1.78
N PHE A 548 -17.71 15.80 -1.43
CA PHE A 548 -18.41 16.38 -0.27
C PHE A 548 -19.92 16.25 -0.40
N SER A 549 -20.47 16.61 -1.55
CA SER A 549 -21.92 16.53 -1.76
C SER A 549 -22.45 15.08 -1.69
N CYS A 550 -21.70 14.12 -2.24
CA CYS A 550 -22.02 12.69 -2.16
C CYS A 550 -22.04 12.19 -0.71
N HIS A 551 -21.03 12.53 0.09
CA HIS A 551 -20.97 12.09 1.49
C HIS A 551 -21.91 12.87 2.40
N LEU A 552 -22.18 14.15 2.14
CA LEU A 552 -23.19 14.93 2.87
C LEU A 552 -24.55 14.22 2.80
N LEU A 553 -24.96 13.83 1.58
CA LEU A 553 -26.19 13.06 1.40
C LEU A 553 -26.19 11.76 2.18
N ARG A 554 -25.10 11.01 2.10
CA ARG A 554 -24.98 9.71 2.77
C ARG A 554 -25.04 9.85 4.28
N LEU A 555 -24.32 10.82 4.85
CA LEU A 555 -24.30 11.11 6.28
C LEU A 555 -25.70 11.48 6.76
N CYS A 556 -26.35 12.45 6.12
CA CYS A 556 -27.70 12.87 6.51
C CYS A 556 -28.75 11.78 6.30
N LYS A 557 -28.56 10.87 5.33
CA LYS A 557 -29.45 9.71 5.14
C LYS A 557 -29.29 8.67 6.25
N LEU A 558 -28.06 8.41 6.69
CA LEU A 558 -27.79 7.50 7.79
C LEU A 558 -28.24 8.09 9.13
N GLN A 559 -28.08 9.40 9.30
CA GLN A 559 -28.39 10.11 10.54
C GLN A 559 -29.04 11.47 10.26
N PRO A 560 -30.37 11.53 10.07
CA PRO A 560 -31.10 12.77 9.77
C PRO A 560 -30.96 13.87 10.82
N SER A 561 -30.69 13.51 12.09
CA SER A 561 -30.49 14.45 13.19
C SER A 561 -29.28 15.38 12.97
N LEU A 562 -28.32 15.01 12.11
CA LEU A 562 -27.19 15.86 11.73
C LEU A 562 -27.64 17.17 11.07
N VAL A 563 -28.77 17.14 10.34
CA VAL A 563 -29.34 18.34 9.70
C VAL A 563 -29.86 19.32 10.74
N MET A 564 -30.39 18.80 11.86
CA MET A 564 -30.80 19.63 12.98
C MET A 564 -29.62 20.15 13.77
N ASP A 565 -28.57 19.34 13.95
CA ASP A 565 -27.36 19.75 14.66
C ASP A 565 -26.63 20.88 13.92
N GLN A 566 -26.66 20.86 12.59
CA GLN A 566 -25.99 21.86 11.73
C GLN A 566 -26.95 22.78 10.98
N SER A 567 -28.18 22.97 11.48
CA SER A 567 -29.20 23.70 10.75
C SER A 567 -28.84 25.17 10.46
N HIS A 568 -28.15 25.83 11.40
CA HIS A 568 -27.70 27.22 11.22
C HIS A 568 -26.77 27.36 10.01
N GLU A 569 -25.67 26.59 10.02
CA GLU A 569 -24.64 26.65 8.97
C GLU A 569 -25.16 26.15 7.61
N LEU A 570 -26.03 25.13 7.60
CA LEU A 570 -26.64 24.66 6.36
C LEU A 570 -27.57 25.72 5.76
N VAL A 571 -28.37 26.40 6.57
CA VAL A 571 -29.29 27.47 6.11
C VAL A 571 -28.50 28.70 5.66
N GLU A 572 -27.44 29.10 6.38
CA GLU A 572 -26.56 30.20 5.99
C GLU A 572 -25.86 29.91 4.64
N PHE A 573 -25.33 28.69 4.50
CA PHE A 573 -24.72 28.25 3.25
C PHE A 573 -25.72 28.27 2.09
N ALA A 574 -26.94 27.78 2.32
CA ALA A 574 -28.00 27.74 1.31
C ALA A 574 -28.60 29.13 1.01
N GLY A 575 -28.55 30.06 1.96
CA GLY A 575 -28.99 31.45 1.77
C GLY A 575 -28.00 32.33 1.03
N THR A 576 -26.77 31.86 0.78
CA THR A 576 -25.72 32.63 0.10
C THR A 576 -25.77 32.40 -1.42
N THR A 577 -26.30 33.35 -2.18
CA THR A 577 -26.51 33.26 -3.63
C THR A 577 -25.23 32.94 -4.43
N ALA A 578 -24.06 33.42 -3.98
CA ALA A 578 -22.78 33.12 -4.64
C ALA A 578 -22.46 31.61 -4.69
N ASN A 579 -22.98 30.81 -3.75
CA ASN A 579 -22.77 29.36 -3.73
C ASN A 579 -23.51 28.64 -4.87
N VAL A 580 -24.57 29.23 -5.44
CA VAL A 580 -25.28 28.70 -6.61
C VAL A 580 -24.34 28.51 -7.80
N TYR A 581 -23.46 29.50 -8.03
CA TYR A 581 -22.58 29.54 -9.19
C TYR A 581 -21.22 28.89 -8.90
N ASN A 582 -20.65 29.14 -7.72
CA ASN A 582 -19.29 28.71 -7.39
C ASN A 582 -19.21 27.28 -6.83
N LYS A 583 -20.34 26.73 -6.37
CA LYS A 583 -20.40 25.46 -5.63
C LYS A 583 -21.65 24.65 -6.00
N GLU A 584 -22.06 24.70 -7.27
CA GLU A 584 -23.32 24.15 -7.78
C GLU A 584 -23.69 22.77 -7.21
N GLU A 585 -22.76 21.82 -7.24
CA GLU A 585 -23.02 20.44 -6.81
C GLU A 585 -23.20 20.32 -5.30
N MET A 586 -22.39 21.05 -4.51
CA MET A 586 -22.54 21.10 -3.05
C MET A 586 -23.84 21.82 -2.66
N TYR A 587 -24.12 22.97 -3.29
CA TYR A 587 -25.32 23.77 -3.06
C TYR A 587 -26.60 22.99 -3.31
N THR A 588 -26.68 22.31 -4.46
CA THR A 588 -27.84 21.47 -4.81
C THR A 588 -28.14 20.44 -3.73
N HIS A 589 -27.10 19.78 -3.20
CA HIS A 589 -27.28 18.75 -2.19
C HIS A 589 -27.56 19.30 -0.80
N VAL A 590 -27.01 20.45 -0.41
CA VAL A 590 -27.38 21.14 0.84
C VAL A 590 -28.86 21.53 0.82
N VAL A 591 -29.33 22.14 -0.27
CA VAL A 591 -30.76 22.49 -0.44
C VAL A 591 -31.65 21.26 -0.41
N TRP A 592 -31.21 20.17 -1.07
CA TRP A 592 -31.94 18.90 -1.05
C TRP A 592 -32.05 18.34 0.38
N VAL A 593 -30.95 18.33 1.14
CA VAL A 593 -30.90 17.82 2.53
C VAL A 593 -31.81 18.63 3.45
N LEU A 594 -31.79 19.96 3.35
CA LEU A 594 -32.69 20.84 4.10
C LEU A 594 -34.16 20.56 3.74
N GLY A 595 -34.45 20.50 2.44
CA GLY A 595 -35.77 20.17 1.93
C GLY A 595 -36.25 18.79 2.34
N GLU A 596 -35.36 17.80 2.48
CA GLU A 596 -35.71 16.43 2.85
C GLU A 596 -35.92 16.27 4.36
N TYR A 597 -34.96 16.72 5.17
CA TYR A 597 -34.86 16.30 6.58
C TYR A 597 -35.30 17.35 7.61
N LEU A 598 -35.55 18.61 7.23
CA LEU A 598 -36.19 19.59 8.13
C LEU A 598 -37.67 19.25 8.33
N SER A 599 -37.93 18.21 9.12
CA SER A 599 -39.25 17.67 9.39
C SER A 599 -39.31 17.13 10.82
N VAL A 600 -40.44 17.32 11.49
CA VAL A 600 -40.74 16.75 12.82
C VAL A 600 -40.69 15.21 12.78
N SER A 601 -41.00 14.61 11.62
CA SER A 601 -40.92 13.16 11.40
C SER A 601 -39.48 12.63 11.38
N CYS A 602 -38.49 13.48 11.10
CA CYS A 602 -37.07 13.11 11.06
C CYS A 602 -36.39 13.38 12.40
N ASP A 603 -36.71 14.51 13.03
CA ASP A 603 -36.19 14.88 14.36
C ASP A 603 -37.21 15.76 15.10
N SER A 604 -37.53 15.37 16.33
CA SER A 604 -38.49 16.05 17.20
C SER A 604 -38.13 17.51 17.52
N ARG A 605 -36.85 17.90 17.39
CA ARG A 605 -36.39 19.28 17.62
C ARG A 605 -36.75 20.23 16.48
N CYS A 606 -37.23 19.72 15.34
CA CYS A 606 -37.63 20.54 14.20
C CYS A 606 -38.81 21.44 14.59
N SER A 607 -38.61 22.75 14.50
CA SER A 607 -39.64 23.74 14.84
C SER A 607 -40.18 24.44 13.60
N VAL A 608 -41.43 24.90 13.66
CA VAL A 608 -42.05 25.71 12.60
C VAL A 608 -41.21 26.96 12.31
N ARG A 609 -40.61 27.58 13.34
CA ARG A 609 -39.72 28.74 13.17
C ARG A 609 -38.52 28.43 12.29
N LEU A 610 -37.88 27.27 12.48
CA LEU A 610 -36.74 26.85 11.66
C LEU A 610 -37.16 26.56 10.22
N ILE A 611 -38.31 25.88 10.02
CA ILE A 611 -38.86 25.63 8.69
C ILE A 611 -39.12 26.94 7.95
N THR A 612 -39.74 27.92 8.61
CA THR A 612 -40.00 29.25 8.03
C THR A 612 -38.71 29.99 7.71
N SER A 613 -37.73 30.00 8.62
CA SER A 613 -36.44 30.66 8.38
C SER A 613 -35.67 30.04 7.21
N CYS A 614 -35.65 28.71 7.10
CA CYS A 614 -35.06 28.02 5.96
C CYS A 614 -35.81 28.34 4.66
N PHE A 615 -37.15 28.32 4.69
CA PHE A 615 -37.97 28.68 3.54
C PHE A 615 -37.66 30.10 3.04
N GLU A 616 -37.56 31.06 3.95
CA GLU A 616 -37.27 32.46 3.62
C GLU A 616 -35.89 32.64 2.98
N ALA A 617 -34.87 31.95 3.50
CA ALA A 617 -33.54 31.96 2.90
C ALA A 617 -33.54 31.39 1.49
N LEU A 618 -34.18 30.22 1.28
CA LEU A 618 -34.24 29.58 -0.03
C LEU A 618 -35.11 30.36 -1.03
N GLU A 619 -36.20 30.98 -0.56
CA GLU A 619 -37.08 31.81 -1.39
C GLU A 619 -36.35 33.07 -1.85
N ALA A 620 -35.58 33.71 -0.97
CA ALA A 620 -34.78 34.87 -1.32
C ALA A 620 -33.76 34.54 -2.42
N VAL A 621 -33.01 33.44 -2.29
CA VAL A 621 -32.04 33.01 -3.32
C VAL A 621 -32.74 32.66 -4.62
N LEU A 622 -33.84 31.89 -4.58
CA LEU A 622 -34.58 31.51 -5.79
C LEU A 622 -35.12 32.76 -6.51
N PHE A 623 -35.64 33.73 -5.75
CA PHE A 623 -36.08 35.00 -6.31
C PHE A 623 -34.91 35.76 -6.93
N GLU A 624 -33.78 35.89 -6.25
CA GLU A 624 -32.60 36.60 -6.75
C GLU A 624 -32.11 36.02 -8.08
N ILE A 625 -31.90 34.70 -8.17
CA ILE A 625 -31.37 34.05 -9.38
C ILE A 625 -32.37 34.02 -10.56
N THR A 626 -33.67 34.15 -10.29
CA THR A 626 -34.72 34.15 -11.33
C THR A 626 -35.26 35.54 -11.69
N SER A 627 -34.87 36.56 -10.94
CA SER A 627 -35.25 37.97 -11.19
C SER A 627 -34.08 38.84 -11.68
N SER A 628 -32.84 38.41 -11.45
CA SER A 628 -31.63 39.11 -11.87
C SER A 628 -30.93 38.43 -13.06
N THR A 629 -30.11 39.19 -13.79
CA THR A 629 -29.17 38.63 -14.76
C THR A 629 -27.99 37.97 -14.03
N PRO A 630 -27.47 36.83 -14.51
CA PRO A 630 -26.30 36.18 -13.92
C PRO A 630 -25.11 37.14 -13.77
N PRO A 631 -24.24 36.94 -12.76
CA PRO A 631 -23.05 37.76 -12.59
C PRO A 631 -22.18 37.76 -13.86
N PRO A 632 -21.54 38.88 -14.22
CA PRO A 632 -20.74 38.98 -15.44
C PRO A 632 -19.64 37.92 -15.46
N GLY A 633 -19.64 37.08 -16.49
CA GLY A 633 -18.68 35.98 -16.67
C GLY A 633 -19.05 34.65 -16.02
N SER A 634 -20.18 34.56 -15.30
CA SER A 634 -20.71 33.30 -14.75
C SER A 634 -21.75 32.68 -15.70
N PRO A 635 -21.80 31.35 -15.85
CA PRO A 635 -22.87 30.69 -16.59
C PRO A 635 -24.22 30.90 -15.88
N CYS A 636 -25.32 30.66 -16.61
CA CYS A 636 -26.66 30.61 -16.01
C CYS A 636 -26.70 29.55 -14.89
N PRO A 637 -27.54 29.72 -13.86
CA PRO A 637 -27.75 28.69 -12.84
C PRO A 637 -28.16 27.37 -13.51
N ALA A 638 -27.59 26.26 -13.04
CA ALA A 638 -27.96 24.97 -13.59
C ALA A 638 -29.45 24.67 -13.33
N PRO A 639 -30.19 24.09 -14.30
CA PRO A 639 -31.62 23.78 -14.17
C PRO A 639 -31.92 22.89 -12.97
N ARG A 640 -30.98 21.99 -12.63
CA ARG A 640 -31.05 21.12 -11.46
C ARG A 640 -31.09 21.92 -10.15
N VAL A 641 -30.36 23.03 -10.06
CA VAL A 641 -30.36 23.88 -8.86
C VAL A 641 -31.76 24.50 -8.67
N ILE A 642 -32.32 25.07 -9.73
CA ILE A 642 -33.63 25.74 -9.70
C ILE A 642 -34.74 24.74 -9.33
N THR A 643 -34.77 23.58 -9.99
CA THR A 643 -35.76 22.53 -9.71
C THR A 643 -35.62 21.95 -8.30
N THR A 644 -34.39 21.89 -7.76
CA THR A 644 -34.14 21.44 -6.39
C THR A 644 -34.61 22.47 -5.36
N LEU A 645 -34.36 23.77 -5.60
CA LEU A 645 -34.89 24.87 -4.79
C LEU A 645 -36.43 24.86 -4.76
N MET A 646 -37.07 24.78 -5.93
CA MET A 646 -38.53 24.70 -6.04
C MET A 646 -39.08 23.49 -5.28
N SER A 647 -38.44 22.32 -5.41
CA SER A 647 -38.85 21.11 -4.71
C SER A 647 -38.66 21.21 -3.19
N ALA A 648 -37.56 21.83 -2.73
CA ALA A 648 -37.32 22.05 -1.31
C ALA A 648 -38.33 23.03 -0.70
N LEU A 649 -38.62 24.15 -1.38
CA LEU A 649 -39.66 25.10 -0.95
C LEU A 649 -41.04 24.46 -0.87
N ALA A 650 -41.42 23.65 -1.87
CA ALA A 650 -42.68 22.91 -1.86
C ALA A 650 -42.76 21.90 -0.70
N LYS A 651 -41.66 21.18 -0.41
CA LYS A 651 -41.56 20.28 0.75
C LYS A 651 -41.73 21.02 2.07
N LEU A 652 -41.01 22.13 2.27
CA LEU A 652 -41.11 22.95 3.48
C LEU A 652 -42.52 23.54 3.64
N ALA A 653 -43.14 24.03 2.56
CA ALA A 653 -44.51 24.54 2.58
C ALA A 653 -45.57 23.45 2.87
N SER A 654 -45.35 22.22 2.41
CA SER A 654 -46.23 21.09 2.77
C SER A 654 -46.16 20.71 4.26
N ARG A 655 -45.11 21.12 4.97
CA ARG A 655 -44.94 20.93 6.42
C ARG A 655 -45.45 22.11 7.24
N SER A 656 -45.53 23.30 6.65
CA SER A 656 -46.02 24.53 7.26
C SER A 656 -46.95 25.25 6.29
N HIS A 657 -48.25 24.98 6.42
CA HIS A 657 -49.26 25.37 5.43
C HIS A 657 -49.36 26.89 5.20
N ASP A 658 -48.94 27.71 6.18
CA ASP A 658 -48.90 29.17 6.05
C ASP A 658 -47.97 29.65 4.93
N LEU A 659 -47.02 28.80 4.49
CA LEU A 659 -46.07 29.10 3.42
C LEU A 659 -46.59 28.72 2.02
N ILE A 660 -47.66 27.92 1.94
CA ILE A 660 -48.22 27.45 0.65
C ILE A 660 -48.58 28.61 -0.29
N PRO A 661 -49.23 29.70 0.14
CA PRO A 661 -49.57 30.80 -0.75
C PRO A 661 -48.33 31.46 -1.39
N ARG A 662 -47.23 31.59 -0.64
CA ARG A 662 -45.98 32.23 -1.09
C ARG A 662 -45.34 31.44 -2.24
N VAL A 663 -45.09 30.14 -2.02
CA VAL A 663 -44.51 29.27 -3.06
C VAL A 663 -45.46 29.11 -4.26
N SER A 664 -46.78 29.02 -4.02
CA SER A 664 -47.77 28.90 -5.09
C SER A 664 -47.77 30.12 -6.02
N LEU A 665 -47.58 31.32 -5.46
CA LEU A 665 -47.48 32.55 -6.23
C LEU A 665 -46.26 32.53 -7.15
N PHE A 666 -45.10 32.11 -6.65
CA PHE A 666 -43.89 31.96 -7.47
C PHE A 666 -44.09 30.93 -8.60
N LEU A 667 -44.55 29.73 -8.25
CA LEU A 667 -44.76 28.66 -9.23
C LEU A 667 -45.80 29.04 -10.31
N SER A 668 -46.84 29.79 -9.95
CA SER A 668 -47.83 30.30 -10.92
C SER A 668 -47.23 31.33 -11.89
N LYS A 669 -46.27 32.15 -11.44
CA LYS A 669 -45.56 33.12 -12.29
C LYS A 669 -44.64 32.46 -13.30
N LEU A 670 -44.00 31.33 -12.96
CA LEU A 670 -43.18 30.55 -13.90
C LEU A 670 -43.94 30.17 -15.18
N ARG A 671 -45.25 29.92 -15.08
CA ARG A 671 -46.12 29.64 -16.23
C ARG A 671 -46.24 30.81 -17.21
N SER A 672 -46.12 32.05 -16.72
CA SER A 672 -46.15 33.24 -17.58
C SER A 672 -44.82 33.48 -18.30
N VAL A 673 -43.73 32.89 -17.81
CA VAL A 673 -42.38 33.05 -18.36
C VAL A 673 -42.27 32.39 -19.73
N THR A 674 -42.85 31.20 -19.93
CA THR A 674 -42.87 30.52 -21.24
C THR A 674 -43.67 31.26 -22.31
N ARG A 675 -44.59 32.14 -21.91
CA ARG A 675 -45.37 32.99 -22.84
C ARG A 675 -44.60 34.22 -23.32
N CYS A 676 -43.52 34.60 -22.63
CA CYS A 676 -42.79 35.85 -22.88
C CYS A 676 -41.49 35.68 -23.68
N GLY A 677 -41.08 34.43 -23.99
CA GLY A 677 -39.87 34.11 -24.74
C GLY A 677 -38.67 33.74 -23.85
N SER A 678 -37.46 33.88 -24.41
CA SER A 678 -36.17 33.59 -23.74
C SER A 678 -35.99 34.37 -22.44
N VAL A 679 -35.40 33.73 -21.44
CA VAL A 679 -35.24 34.27 -20.07
C VAL A 679 -33.77 34.45 -19.75
N THR A 680 -33.43 35.53 -19.06
CA THR A 680 -32.03 35.89 -18.77
C THR A 680 -31.28 34.88 -17.89
N TRP A 681 -31.98 34.04 -17.15
CA TRP A 681 -31.41 33.03 -16.24
C TRP A 681 -31.47 31.60 -16.78
N CYS A 682 -32.01 31.38 -17.98
CA CYS A 682 -32.05 30.06 -18.63
C CYS A 682 -31.76 30.22 -20.13
N SER A 683 -30.59 29.75 -20.55
CA SER A 683 -30.16 29.86 -21.95
C SER A 683 -30.75 28.79 -22.87
N ASP A 684 -31.07 27.61 -22.33
CA ASP A 684 -31.60 26.47 -23.07
C ASP A 684 -33.13 26.39 -22.92
N GLU A 685 -33.85 26.21 -24.03
CA GLU A 685 -35.30 26.09 -24.05
C GLU A 685 -35.78 24.74 -23.48
N GLU A 686 -35.04 23.65 -23.70
CA GLU A 686 -35.40 22.33 -23.16
C GLU A 686 -35.36 22.34 -21.63
N ASP A 687 -34.30 22.93 -21.08
CA ASP A 687 -34.14 23.13 -19.64
C ASP A 687 -35.23 24.03 -19.06
N LEU A 688 -35.60 25.11 -19.75
CA LEU A 688 -36.69 25.99 -19.33
C LEU A 688 -38.02 25.23 -19.28
N VAL A 689 -38.30 24.40 -20.28
CA VAL A 689 -39.50 23.54 -20.31
C VAL A 689 -39.48 22.56 -19.14
N ALA A 690 -38.35 21.94 -18.82
CA ALA A 690 -38.23 21.02 -17.68
C ALA A 690 -38.50 21.72 -16.34
N ILE A 691 -37.94 22.93 -16.15
CA ILE A 691 -38.14 23.75 -14.94
C ILE A 691 -39.63 24.11 -14.80
N VAL A 692 -40.25 24.59 -15.87
CA VAL A 692 -41.66 25.02 -15.85
C VAL A 692 -42.59 23.84 -15.62
N THR A 693 -42.35 22.71 -16.30
CA THR A 693 -43.11 21.48 -16.10
C THR A 693 -43.04 21.04 -14.64
N ARG A 694 -41.85 21.03 -14.04
CA ARG A 694 -41.67 20.72 -12.63
C ARG A 694 -42.41 21.71 -11.72
N GLY A 695 -42.42 22.99 -12.08
CA GLY A 695 -43.15 24.02 -11.33
C GLY A 695 -44.66 23.81 -11.36
N GLU A 696 -45.21 23.44 -12.52
CA GLU A 696 -46.63 23.14 -12.68
C GLU A 696 -47.05 21.89 -11.88
N GLU A 697 -46.24 20.83 -11.88
CA GLU A 697 -46.45 19.64 -11.05
C GLU A 697 -46.54 20.00 -9.55
N LEU A 698 -45.56 20.75 -9.05
CA LEU A 698 -45.49 21.17 -7.65
C LEU A 698 -46.66 22.09 -7.29
N TRP A 699 -47.00 23.04 -8.16
CA TRP A 699 -48.14 23.93 -7.96
C TRP A 699 -49.46 23.16 -7.92
N SER A 700 -49.64 22.18 -8.80
CA SER A 700 -50.82 21.32 -8.81
C SER A 700 -50.95 20.51 -7.52
N LEU A 701 -49.86 19.91 -7.04
CA LEU A 701 -49.83 19.15 -5.79
C LEU A 701 -50.22 20.02 -4.58
N LEU A 702 -49.67 21.24 -4.48
CA LEU A 702 -49.87 22.15 -3.35
C LEU A 702 -51.31 22.69 -3.21
N LYS A 703 -52.15 22.57 -4.25
CA LYS A 703 -53.60 22.88 -4.16
C LYS A 703 -54.34 21.98 -3.19
N THR A 704 -53.79 20.79 -2.93
CA THR A 704 -54.32 19.80 -2.00
C THR A 704 -53.29 19.52 -0.91
N PRO A 705 -53.24 20.32 0.17
CA PRO A 705 -52.17 20.27 1.18
C PRO A 705 -51.94 18.88 1.78
N GLY A 706 -53.02 18.12 2.08
CA GLY A 706 -52.89 16.76 2.62
C GLY A 706 -52.24 15.77 1.64
N VAL A 707 -52.56 15.88 0.34
CA VAL A 707 -51.92 15.07 -0.71
C VAL A 707 -50.47 15.50 -0.89
N ALA A 708 -50.20 16.82 -0.93
CA ALA A 708 -48.86 17.36 -1.02
C ALA A 708 -47.96 16.86 0.12
N GLN A 709 -48.46 16.89 1.35
CA GLN A 709 -47.73 16.37 2.51
C GLN A 709 -47.43 14.86 2.36
N SER A 710 -48.39 14.06 1.88
CA SER A 710 -48.17 12.62 1.69
C SER A 710 -47.18 12.28 0.56
N VAL A 711 -47.15 13.07 -0.51
CA VAL A 711 -46.31 12.84 -1.71
C VAL A 711 -44.91 13.43 -1.55
N LEU A 712 -44.82 14.65 -1.01
CA LEU A 712 -43.56 15.38 -0.84
C LEU A 712 -42.83 15.02 0.47
N THR A 713 -43.57 14.51 1.45
CA THR A 713 -43.08 14.05 2.76
C THR A 713 -43.66 12.67 3.09
N PRO A 714 -43.33 11.63 2.30
CA PRO A 714 -43.81 10.29 2.60
C PRO A 714 -43.27 9.82 3.96
N SER A 715 -44.09 9.11 4.73
CA SER A 715 -43.62 8.52 5.98
C SER A 715 -42.58 7.43 5.70
N ALA A 716 -41.66 7.20 6.64
CA ALA A 716 -40.60 6.20 6.50
C ALA A 716 -41.13 4.76 6.27
N HIS A 717 -42.41 4.51 6.58
CA HIS A 717 -43.06 3.21 6.40
C HIS A 717 -43.51 3.00 4.95
N VAL A 718 -43.90 4.08 4.25
CA VAL A 718 -44.30 4.06 2.83
C VAL A 718 -43.10 3.82 1.92
N THR A 719 -41.90 4.20 2.34
CA THR A 719 -40.64 3.98 1.59
C THR A 719 -40.01 2.61 1.83
N THR A 720 -40.60 1.77 2.69
CA THR A 720 -40.17 0.37 2.85
C THR A 720 -40.63 -0.49 1.66
N PRO A 721 -39.80 -1.41 1.14
CA PRO A 721 -40.14 -2.20 -0.04
C PRO A 721 -41.32 -3.16 0.15
N GLN A 722 -41.89 -3.28 1.37
CA GLN A 722 -43.10 -4.07 1.61
C GLN A 722 -44.32 -3.51 0.85
N TRP A 723 -44.47 -2.18 0.79
CA TRP A 723 -45.60 -1.51 0.12
C TRP A 723 -45.50 -1.53 -1.42
N HIS A 724 -44.31 -1.84 -1.94
CA HIS A 724 -44.06 -1.98 -3.38
C HIS A 724 -44.09 -3.44 -3.88
N LYS A 725 -44.04 -4.42 -2.96
CA LYS A 725 -44.06 -5.86 -3.31
C LYS A 725 -45.45 -6.47 -3.20
N ASP A 726 -46.31 -5.95 -2.32
CA ASP A 726 -47.65 -6.46 -2.15
C ASP A 726 -48.59 -5.85 -3.21
N THR A 727 -48.99 -6.69 -4.18
CA THR A 727 -49.80 -6.29 -5.34
C THR A 727 -51.17 -5.75 -4.92
N ASN A 728 -51.64 -6.08 -3.72
CA ASN A 728 -52.93 -5.66 -3.18
C ASN A 728 -52.90 -4.34 -2.40
N VAL A 729 -51.72 -3.79 -2.09
CA VAL A 729 -51.55 -2.60 -1.23
C VAL A 729 -50.77 -1.46 -1.92
N SER A 730 -50.37 -1.67 -3.18
CA SER A 730 -49.55 -0.68 -3.90
C SER A 730 -50.29 0.65 -4.11
N MET A 731 -49.59 1.75 -3.79
CA MET A 731 -50.08 3.13 -3.97
C MET A 731 -50.65 3.43 -5.38
N PRO A 732 -50.09 2.94 -6.49
CA PRO A 732 -50.68 3.14 -7.83
C PRO A 732 -52.09 2.53 -7.98
N LEU A 733 -52.37 1.41 -7.30
CA LEU A 733 -53.69 0.77 -7.30
C LEU A 733 -54.67 1.49 -6.38
N GLN A 734 -54.23 1.94 -5.20
CA GLN A 734 -55.06 2.77 -4.31
C GLN A 734 -55.38 4.12 -4.95
N MET A 735 -54.42 4.75 -5.63
CA MET A 735 -54.68 5.96 -6.41
C MET A 735 -55.65 5.66 -7.54
N ARG A 736 -55.47 4.61 -8.35
CA ARG A 736 -56.47 4.22 -9.38
C ARG A 736 -57.86 3.96 -8.79
N ALA A 737 -57.96 3.30 -7.65
CA ALA A 737 -59.22 3.03 -6.98
C ALA A 737 -59.88 4.32 -6.49
N LEU A 738 -59.12 5.21 -5.85
CA LEU A 738 -59.59 6.54 -5.44
C LEU A 738 -60.01 7.39 -6.65
N THR A 739 -59.22 7.39 -7.73
CA THR A 739 -59.56 8.10 -8.98
C THR A 739 -60.84 7.54 -9.58
N SER A 740 -61.05 6.23 -9.54
CA SER A 740 -62.29 5.59 -10.02
C SER A 740 -63.51 5.86 -9.12
N LEU A 741 -63.29 6.11 -7.83
CA LEU A 741 -64.34 6.48 -6.87
C LEU A 741 -64.68 7.98 -6.95
N THR A 742 -63.72 8.85 -7.28
CA THR A 742 -63.96 10.28 -7.48
C THR A 742 -64.47 10.60 -8.89
N HIS A 743 -64.30 9.68 -9.84
CA HIS A 743 -64.93 9.69 -11.17
C HIS A 743 -66.08 8.68 -11.24
N SER A 744 -67.13 8.87 -10.43
CA SER A 744 -68.44 8.33 -10.76
C SER A 744 -69.27 9.44 -11.43
N GLN A 745 -69.51 9.26 -12.74
CA GLN A 745 -70.48 9.94 -13.63
C GLN A 745 -70.86 11.40 -13.37
#